data_AF-A0A378LZV9-F1
#
_entry.id   AF-A0A378LZV9-F1
#
_cell.length_a   1.000
_cell.length_b   1.000
_cell.length_c   1.000
_cell.angle_alpha   90.00
_cell.angle_beta   90.00
_cell.angle_gamma   90.00
#
_symmetry.space_group_name_H-M   'P 1'
#
loop_
_entity.id
_entity.type
_entity.pdbx_description
1 polymer ?
#
loop_
_entity_poly.entity_id
_entity_poly.type
_entity_poly.pdbx_seq_one_letter_code
_entity_poly.pdbx_strand_id
1 'polypeptide(L)'
;MANKIIQGLFEEYASDFPHHIAAQCGTERLTYSDLNHRANQLAQYLLNRGIKPDTPVALCLERSFDFLITLMAILKAGGGYLPLDASQPQERLLFLLHNSQCPILITHSVYQDQFASFQGNVIILDKERTSINNYAAENPISNNTPENLAYIIYTSGSTGTPKGVLIEHHSVVNYCLWFADYSQCKPQQRIDFSANPIFDMSVTTSIVPLMLGLTVVICEDNTKKEISSYLQYLAKSRINIMKLTPSFFKVLLHGAKNEPMPLPHLNTIILGGENLSASECQSWLDLYPNHILFNEYGPTEATVAVSAYGVNRLNCHLLEGNVPIGIAGTNMGFTILDANHQPVADGDEGELFISGKCLARGYLNQVQFSQEHFLFINDTRFYKTGDLCKKRTDGMIEYLGRMDDQVKIRGFRIEPNEILKHLWTHPDIKEVTLLAQKDTFGEQKLIVYYIPKKDSIVINTTQLRRYLQKDLPEYMIPTGFVRMESFPLTANGKLDKSAFPVPLLATNHNYVEPVTVLEKKLTQIWYEELGVQLIGLYDDFFDLGGHSLSAARIISKINAELSRNIRISDFYKASNIATLASKIKKTKNKNMRKRNKHFDYYKTRNIPLSDFQFLLWMTNTFEPRARKLNIVDRKRLQGYLNEKALEFAFQAVLKKHRALTFQILKLQPAQKIQKNWSFNLDVVDLTTLSSNQSDMELQQSMAHLINFYPWPKKTPLVIAKLFFLPDNESELQICMPHFISDDHCTDILFSELSQFYLKYNELSINEIKTDSHFKEHIFNERTAMKMHLEEDIQFWEKYLQDANLFTFPEEHIIPNMQAEGVPYSTYSILPEESLLRLKLFCERNHISMNNALCAIIALALRNCCGHCYQGNPSTFLNRIQSTRDNSNYDNTIGCFLRIEPTKIVLDAKTSLIHLSQQIRNAMIDTSSYQYCPNLVKLCSINSLKPTKIKKALAYFLTPLYMKLLKIPSLYRKILQHCGSRMISFKRNNEFLININIRSNFIDSSNKSLEFCGLSTKSIDGNKYDLLSIDYIFEASFIRDANTNIRHLVISANLKPVFREKITQEVIQIMNTLELDNHSVESTKTKSEQAESLQFIN
;
A
#
# COMPACT_ATOMS: atom_id res chain seq x y z
N MET A 1 -44.17 -4.29 -5.66
CA MET A 1 -42.95 -3.68 -5.09
C MET A 1 -42.39 -2.52 -5.92
N ALA A 2 -42.64 -2.42 -7.24
CA ALA A 2 -42.08 -1.36 -8.10
C ALA A 2 -42.60 0.08 -7.87
N ASN A 3 -43.38 0.31 -6.81
CA ASN A 3 -43.82 1.65 -6.35
C ASN A 3 -43.12 2.04 -5.03
N LYS A 4 -42.07 1.31 -4.63
CA LYS A 4 -41.23 1.65 -3.48
C LYS A 4 -40.04 2.49 -3.92
N ILE A 5 -39.52 3.26 -2.98
CA ILE A 5 -38.27 4.03 -3.11
C ILE A 5 -37.13 3.29 -2.41
N ILE A 6 -35.89 3.63 -2.77
CA ILE A 6 -34.67 2.94 -2.32
C ILE A 6 -34.59 2.90 -0.79
N GLN A 7 -34.74 4.06 -0.15
CA GLN A 7 -34.69 4.21 1.29
C GLN A 7 -35.81 3.44 2.00
N GLY A 8 -36.98 3.30 1.39
CA GLY A 8 -38.08 2.54 1.96
C GLY A 8 -37.75 1.04 2.10
N LEU A 9 -37.15 0.45 1.06
CA LEU A 9 -36.69 -0.96 1.13
C LEU A 9 -35.57 -1.15 2.16
N PHE A 10 -34.64 -0.20 2.24
CA PHE A 10 -33.58 -0.21 3.26
C PHE A 10 -34.15 -0.07 4.68
N GLU A 11 -35.10 0.83 4.90
CA GLU A 11 -35.73 1.08 6.20
C GLU A 11 -36.55 -0.10 6.68
N GLU A 12 -37.32 -0.74 5.79
CA GLU A 12 -38.06 -1.98 6.09
C GLU A 12 -37.09 -3.06 6.57
N TYR A 13 -36.00 -3.31 5.82
CA TYR A 13 -35.02 -4.31 6.22
C TYR A 13 -34.29 -3.94 7.52
N ALA A 14 -33.93 -2.67 7.72
CA ALA A 14 -33.28 -2.20 8.94
C ALA A 14 -34.18 -2.30 10.17
N SER A 15 -35.49 -2.17 10.00
CA SER A 15 -36.49 -2.38 11.05
C SER A 15 -36.66 -3.86 11.38
N ASP A 16 -36.74 -4.72 10.37
CA ASP A 16 -36.96 -6.16 10.56
C ASP A 16 -35.70 -6.89 11.08
N PHE A 17 -34.51 -6.44 10.66
CA PHE A 17 -33.22 -7.06 10.97
C PHE A 17 -32.16 -6.05 11.44
N PRO A 18 -32.38 -5.35 12.57
CA PRO A 18 -31.53 -4.24 13.00
C PRO A 18 -30.07 -4.64 13.28
N HIS A 19 -29.83 -5.86 13.75
CA HIS A 19 -28.51 -6.36 14.16
C HIS A 19 -27.70 -6.99 13.02
N HIS A 20 -28.30 -7.17 11.83
CA HIS A 20 -27.58 -7.67 10.67
C HIS A 20 -26.47 -6.68 10.26
N ILE A 21 -25.36 -7.20 9.72
CA ILE A 21 -24.23 -6.35 9.31
C ILE A 21 -24.55 -5.74 7.95
N ALA A 22 -24.60 -4.41 7.89
CA ALA A 22 -24.82 -3.65 6.66
C ALA A 22 -23.50 -3.37 5.93
N ALA A 23 -22.46 -2.98 6.66
CA ALA A 23 -21.17 -2.64 6.07
C ALA A 23 -19.99 -3.14 6.93
N GLN A 24 -18.86 -3.44 6.28
CA GLN A 24 -17.60 -3.77 6.93
C GLN A 24 -16.43 -3.08 6.23
N CYS A 25 -15.50 -2.54 7.02
CA CYS A 25 -14.21 -2.02 6.56
C CYS A 25 -13.11 -2.57 7.48
N GLY A 26 -12.17 -3.35 6.94
CA GLY A 26 -11.20 -4.08 7.76
C GLY A 26 -11.89 -4.98 8.80
N THR A 27 -11.64 -4.74 10.08
CA THR A 27 -12.28 -5.44 11.21
C THR A 27 -13.52 -4.72 11.75
N GLU A 28 -13.74 -3.46 11.37
CA GLU A 28 -14.87 -2.67 11.83
C GLU A 28 -16.15 -3.00 11.07
N ARG A 29 -17.30 -2.91 11.74
CA ARG A 29 -18.60 -3.27 11.19
C ARG A 29 -19.66 -2.25 11.61
N LEU A 30 -20.59 -1.98 10.71
CA LEU A 30 -21.83 -1.27 11.01
C LEU A 30 -23.01 -2.21 10.82
N THR A 31 -23.93 -2.20 11.79
CA THR A 31 -25.21 -2.88 11.64
C THR A 31 -26.16 -2.06 10.76
N TYR A 32 -27.25 -2.68 10.31
CA TYR A 32 -28.32 -1.96 9.60
C TYR A 32 -28.93 -0.85 10.46
N SER A 33 -29.11 -1.08 11.77
CA SER A 33 -29.57 -0.04 12.70
C SER A 33 -28.56 1.11 12.82
N ASP A 34 -27.26 0.81 12.97
CA ASP A 34 -26.22 1.85 13.06
C ASP A 34 -26.18 2.73 11.81
N LEU A 35 -26.24 2.11 10.62
CA LEU A 35 -26.22 2.83 9.35
C LEU A 35 -27.50 3.67 9.21
N ASN A 36 -28.67 3.10 9.53
CA ASN A 36 -29.94 3.80 9.43
C ASN A 36 -30.00 5.03 10.34
N HIS A 37 -29.60 4.89 11.61
CA HIS A 37 -29.58 6.00 12.57
C HIS A 37 -28.67 7.13 12.10
N ARG A 38 -27.43 6.82 11.71
CA ARG A 38 -26.46 7.84 11.25
C ARG A 38 -26.92 8.51 9.95
N ALA A 39 -27.53 7.74 9.05
CA ALA A 39 -28.09 8.28 7.81
C ALA A 39 -29.31 9.17 8.08
N ASN A 40 -30.16 8.83 9.06
CA ASN A 40 -31.30 9.66 9.46
C ASN A 40 -30.87 11.01 10.04
N GLN A 41 -29.87 11.00 10.93
CA GLN A 41 -29.31 12.23 11.51
C GLN A 41 -28.80 13.18 10.42
N LEU A 42 -28.01 12.65 9.49
CA LEU A 42 -27.52 13.43 8.35
C LEU A 42 -28.67 13.82 7.40
N ALA A 43 -29.68 12.99 7.20
CA ALA A 43 -30.82 13.33 6.36
C ALA A 43 -31.61 14.53 6.92
N GLN A 44 -31.86 14.54 8.23
CA GLN A 44 -32.52 15.67 8.91
C GLN A 44 -31.67 16.95 8.84
N TYR A 45 -30.35 16.81 8.96
CA TYR A 45 -29.41 17.91 8.77
C TYR A 45 -29.47 18.53 7.36
N LEU A 46 -29.66 17.68 6.34
CA LEU A 46 -29.80 18.07 4.94
C LEU A 46 -31.17 18.67 4.63
N LEU A 47 -32.25 18.14 5.23
CA LEU A 47 -33.60 18.70 5.13
C LEU A 47 -33.63 20.15 5.65
N ASN A 48 -32.96 20.41 6.78
CA ASN A 48 -32.82 21.77 7.33
C ASN A 48 -32.00 22.73 6.45
N ARG A 49 -31.24 22.20 5.48
CA ARG A 49 -30.52 22.98 4.46
C ARG A 49 -31.29 23.14 3.15
N GLY A 50 -32.56 22.74 3.14
CA GLY A 50 -33.47 22.96 2.02
C GLY A 50 -33.41 21.88 0.94
N ILE A 51 -32.85 20.70 1.23
CA ILE A 51 -32.97 19.56 0.32
C ILE A 51 -34.45 19.17 0.19
N LYS A 52 -34.86 18.96 -1.06
CA LYS A 52 -36.21 18.57 -1.47
C LYS A 52 -36.12 17.45 -2.51
N PRO A 53 -37.23 16.76 -2.82
CA PRO A 53 -37.31 15.86 -3.97
C PRO A 53 -36.69 16.49 -5.23
N ASP A 54 -35.95 15.69 -6.01
CA ASP A 54 -35.21 16.09 -7.21
C ASP A 54 -34.02 17.05 -7.00
N THR A 55 -33.67 17.41 -5.77
CA THR A 55 -32.48 18.26 -5.52
C THR A 55 -31.19 17.45 -5.69
N PRO A 56 -30.27 17.82 -6.60
CA PRO A 56 -28.98 17.14 -6.71
C PRO A 56 -28.08 17.49 -5.52
N VAL A 57 -27.45 16.49 -4.89
CA VAL A 57 -26.46 16.69 -3.81
C VAL A 57 -25.17 16.01 -4.18
N ALA A 58 -24.09 16.79 -4.32
CA ALA A 58 -22.80 16.27 -4.68
C ALA A 58 -22.11 15.67 -3.45
N LEU A 59 -21.41 14.56 -3.65
CA LEU A 59 -20.53 13.97 -2.65
C LEU A 59 -19.16 13.66 -3.25
N CYS A 60 -18.11 14.12 -2.58
CA CYS A 60 -16.73 13.82 -2.92
C CYS A 60 -16.07 13.15 -1.70
N LEU A 61 -16.25 11.85 -1.57
CA LEU A 61 -15.82 11.05 -0.42
C LEU A 61 -15.14 9.75 -0.91
N GLU A 62 -14.13 9.30 -0.18
CA GLU A 62 -13.54 7.98 -0.42
C GLU A 62 -14.51 6.86 -0.01
N ARG A 63 -14.34 5.66 -0.57
CA ARG A 63 -15.09 4.48 -0.16
C ARG A 63 -14.88 4.22 1.33
N SER A 64 -15.93 4.43 2.10
CA SER A 64 -15.90 4.42 3.57
C SER A 64 -17.31 4.21 4.12
N PHE A 65 -17.44 4.06 5.44
CA PHE A 65 -18.76 4.10 6.09
C PHE A 65 -19.47 5.43 5.86
N ASP A 66 -18.72 6.54 5.91
CA ASP A 66 -19.26 7.87 5.66
C ASP A 66 -19.83 8.01 4.25
N PHE A 67 -19.22 7.36 3.25
CA PHE A 67 -19.76 7.32 1.89
C PHE A 67 -21.16 6.67 1.85
N LEU A 68 -21.32 5.48 2.45
CA LEU A 68 -22.60 4.77 2.47
C LEU A 68 -23.66 5.51 3.31
N ILE A 69 -23.26 6.07 4.45
CA ILE A 69 -24.13 6.89 5.31
C ILE A 69 -24.61 8.12 4.53
N THR A 70 -23.71 8.81 3.83
CA THR A 70 -24.02 10.02 3.05
C THR A 70 -24.95 9.72 1.89
N LEU A 71 -24.70 8.64 1.13
CA LEU A 71 -25.61 8.20 0.07
C LEU A 71 -27.03 7.98 0.60
N MET A 72 -27.17 7.19 1.67
CA MET A 72 -28.49 6.94 2.25
C MET A 72 -29.12 8.19 2.84
N ALA A 73 -28.35 9.08 3.45
CA ALA A 73 -28.85 10.34 4.00
C ALA A 73 -29.40 11.28 2.91
N ILE A 74 -28.72 11.39 1.77
CA ILE A 74 -29.20 12.18 0.62
C ILE A 74 -30.55 11.65 0.13
N LEU A 75 -30.65 10.33 -0.08
CA LEU A 75 -31.89 9.69 -0.54
C LEU A 75 -33.02 9.85 0.48
N LYS A 76 -32.73 9.71 1.78
CA LYS A 76 -33.69 9.92 2.88
C LYS A 76 -34.18 11.36 2.98
N ALA A 77 -33.29 12.33 2.77
CA ALA A 77 -33.63 13.75 2.69
C ALA A 77 -34.45 14.11 1.44
N GLY A 78 -34.53 13.20 0.47
CA GLY A 78 -35.28 13.35 -0.76
C GLY A 78 -34.44 13.74 -1.98
N GLY A 79 -33.16 14.05 -1.79
CA GLY A 79 -32.26 14.44 -2.88
C GLY A 79 -31.80 13.26 -3.74
N GLY A 80 -31.24 13.58 -4.90
CA GLY A 80 -30.52 12.64 -5.74
C GLY A 80 -29.01 12.89 -5.65
N TYR A 81 -28.22 11.84 -5.42
CA TYR A 81 -26.79 12.04 -5.20
C TYR A 81 -25.99 12.17 -6.51
N LEU A 82 -24.93 12.99 -6.49
CA LEU A 82 -23.98 13.17 -7.58
C LEU A 82 -22.56 12.81 -7.09
N PRO A 83 -22.06 11.60 -7.37
CA PRO A 83 -20.75 11.18 -6.91
C PRO A 83 -19.64 11.88 -7.71
N LEU A 84 -18.64 12.40 -6.99
CA LEU A 84 -17.43 13.01 -7.51
C LEU A 84 -16.19 12.25 -7.01
N ASP A 85 -15.12 12.28 -7.80
CA ASP A 85 -13.85 11.63 -7.47
C ASP A 85 -12.77 12.70 -7.34
N ALA A 86 -12.21 12.85 -6.15
CA ALA A 86 -11.18 13.85 -5.82
C ALA A 86 -9.93 13.73 -6.70
N SER A 87 -9.69 12.57 -7.34
CA SER A 87 -8.57 12.40 -8.28
C SER A 87 -8.78 13.09 -9.63
N GLN A 88 -10.00 13.54 -9.96
CA GLN A 88 -10.27 14.28 -11.19
C GLN A 88 -9.75 15.73 -11.11
N PRO A 89 -9.42 16.34 -12.27
CA PRO A 89 -9.02 17.74 -12.31
C PRO A 89 -10.08 18.66 -11.68
N GLN A 90 -9.61 19.70 -10.98
CA GLN A 90 -10.47 20.64 -10.27
C GLN A 90 -11.47 21.32 -11.21
N GLU A 91 -11.01 21.72 -12.40
CA GLU A 91 -11.82 22.37 -13.43
C GLU A 91 -12.99 21.48 -13.86
N ARG A 92 -12.74 20.17 -14.01
CA ARG A 92 -13.79 19.19 -14.32
C ARG A 92 -14.79 19.08 -13.19
N LEU A 93 -14.33 18.96 -11.94
CA LEU A 93 -15.23 18.85 -10.78
C LEU A 93 -16.13 20.09 -10.63
N LEU A 94 -15.56 21.28 -10.77
CA LEU A 94 -16.31 22.53 -10.76
C LEU A 94 -17.31 22.61 -11.92
N PHE A 95 -16.92 22.17 -13.13
CA PHE A 95 -17.85 22.07 -14.25
C PHE A 95 -19.05 21.16 -13.94
N LEU A 96 -18.82 19.98 -13.35
CA LEU A 96 -19.91 19.05 -13.00
C LEU A 96 -20.85 19.64 -11.94
N LEU A 97 -20.29 20.32 -10.94
CA LEU A 97 -21.07 21.03 -9.90
C LEU A 97 -21.92 22.16 -10.50
N HIS A 98 -21.34 22.96 -11.39
CA HIS A 98 -22.06 24.04 -12.07
C HIS A 98 -23.12 23.51 -13.05
N ASN A 99 -22.78 22.50 -13.85
CA ASN A 99 -23.70 21.90 -14.83
C ASN A 99 -24.90 21.25 -14.14
N SER A 100 -24.68 20.63 -12.98
CA SER A 100 -25.76 20.03 -12.18
C SER A 100 -26.56 21.03 -11.36
N GLN A 101 -26.15 22.30 -11.33
CA GLN A 101 -26.75 23.32 -10.46
C GLN A 101 -26.84 22.86 -9.00
N CYS A 102 -25.83 22.11 -8.56
CA CYS A 102 -25.84 21.48 -7.25
C CYS A 102 -25.72 22.55 -6.14
N PRO A 103 -26.68 22.64 -5.20
CA PRO A 103 -26.61 23.62 -4.11
C PRO A 103 -25.70 23.18 -2.96
N ILE A 104 -25.44 21.86 -2.81
CA ILE A 104 -24.71 21.30 -1.67
C ILE A 104 -23.66 20.29 -2.13
N LEU A 105 -22.43 20.45 -1.67
CA LEU A 105 -21.36 19.48 -1.78
C LEU A 105 -21.00 18.94 -0.40
N ILE A 106 -20.96 17.62 -0.24
CA ILE A 106 -20.53 16.94 0.98
C ILE A 106 -19.14 16.35 0.75
N THR A 107 -18.17 16.68 1.60
CA THR A 107 -16.78 16.21 1.47
C THR A 107 -16.12 16.10 2.85
N HIS A 108 -14.94 15.46 2.90
CA HIS A 108 -14.04 15.54 4.06
C HIS A 108 -13.12 16.77 3.96
N SER A 109 -12.60 17.22 5.11
CA SER A 109 -11.75 18.41 5.21
C SER A 109 -10.48 18.35 4.35
N VAL A 110 -9.95 17.14 4.11
CA VAL A 110 -8.77 16.92 3.25
C VAL A 110 -8.96 17.40 1.80
N TYR A 111 -10.20 17.41 1.28
CA TYR A 111 -10.49 17.85 -0.08
C TYR A 111 -11.08 19.27 -0.15
N GLN A 112 -11.19 19.96 0.99
CA GLN A 112 -11.84 21.27 1.06
C GLN A 112 -11.22 22.28 0.07
N ASP A 113 -9.90 22.31 -0.06
CA ASP A 113 -9.18 23.26 -0.91
C ASP A 113 -9.50 23.08 -2.41
N GLN A 114 -9.81 21.85 -2.86
CA GLN A 114 -10.20 21.56 -4.24
C GLN A 114 -11.52 22.23 -4.63
N PHE A 115 -12.33 22.61 -3.64
CA PHE A 115 -13.65 23.21 -3.83
C PHE A 115 -13.73 24.66 -3.35
N ALA A 116 -12.60 25.32 -3.07
CA ALA A 116 -12.57 26.70 -2.57
C ALA A 116 -13.27 27.72 -3.49
N SER A 117 -13.35 27.45 -4.80
CA SER A 117 -14.03 28.31 -5.78
C SER A 117 -15.52 27.99 -5.99
N PHE A 118 -16.02 26.90 -5.41
CA PHE A 118 -17.43 26.52 -5.51
C PHE A 118 -18.28 27.45 -4.65
N GLN A 119 -19.34 28.01 -5.24
CA GLN A 119 -20.20 29.01 -4.59
C GLN A 119 -21.37 28.39 -3.81
N GLY A 120 -21.56 27.07 -3.90
CA GLY A 120 -22.60 26.36 -3.15
C GLY A 120 -22.20 26.09 -1.70
N ASN A 121 -23.11 25.47 -0.95
CA ASN A 121 -22.87 25.12 0.45
C ASN A 121 -21.98 23.87 0.52
N VAL A 122 -20.79 24.00 1.10
CA VAL A 122 -19.87 22.88 1.31
C VAL A 122 -20.00 22.37 2.73
N ILE A 123 -20.54 21.16 2.88
CA ILE A 123 -20.62 20.44 4.15
C ILE A 123 -19.34 19.65 4.34
N ILE A 124 -18.57 20.00 5.38
CA ILE A 124 -17.35 19.29 5.75
C ILE A 124 -17.70 18.26 6.82
N LEU A 125 -17.93 17.02 6.38
CA LEU A 125 -18.60 15.97 7.17
C LEU A 125 -17.89 15.66 8.49
N ASP A 126 -16.56 15.64 8.48
CA ASP A 126 -15.71 15.40 9.65
C ASP A 126 -15.67 16.59 10.63
N LYS A 127 -15.88 17.82 10.16
CA LYS A 127 -15.98 19.02 11.01
C LYS A 127 -17.38 19.23 11.59
N GLU A 128 -18.42 18.87 10.84
CA GLU A 128 -19.82 19.09 11.21
C GLU A 128 -20.44 17.88 11.95
N ARG A 129 -19.66 16.82 12.21
CA ARG A 129 -20.14 15.55 12.78
C ARG A 129 -20.92 15.73 14.07
N THR A 130 -20.42 16.52 15.00
CA THR A 130 -21.07 16.78 16.30
C THR A 130 -22.43 17.44 16.11
N SER A 131 -22.53 18.41 15.20
CA SER A 131 -23.79 19.09 14.89
C SER A 131 -24.79 18.16 14.22
N ILE A 132 -24.34 17.28 13.33
CA ILE A 132 -25.18 16.27 12.67
C ILE A 132 -25.70 15.25 13.69
N ASN A 133 -24.84 14.76 14.59
CA ASN A 133 -25.21 13.77 15.60
C ASN A 133 -26.28 14.26 16.61
N ASN A 134 -26.53 15.58 16.69
CA ASN A 134 -27.58 16.15 17.55
C ASN A 134 -28.99 16.10 16.93
N TYR A 135 -29.12 15.69 15.68
CA TYR A 135 -30.40 15.54 15.02
C TYR A 135 -31.09 14.23 15.42
N ALA A 136 -32.41 14.20 15.23
CA ALA A 136 -33.26 13.03 15.40
C ALA A 136 -32.75 11.84 14.58
N ALA A 137 -32.75 10.64 15.19
CA ALA A 137 -32.29 9.41 14.55
C ALA A 137 -33.43 8.59 13.93
N GLU A 138 -34.68 9.04 14.10
CA GLU A 138 -35.87 8.49 13.47
C GLU A 138 -35.89 8.75 11.96
N ASN A 139 -36.53 7.84 11.20
CA ASN A 139 -36.65 8.00 9.75
C ASN A 139 -37.36 9.33 9.43
N PRO A 140 -36.77 10.20 8.58
CA PRO A 140 -37.43 11.42 8.17
C PRO A 140 -38.67 11.11 7.33
N ILE A 141 -39.66 12.02 7.35
CA ILE A 141 -40.80 11.93 6.44
C ILE A 141 -40.31 12.26 5.03
N SER A 142 -40.12 11.23 4.22
CA SER A 142 -39.69 11.38 2.82
C SER A 142 -40.88 11.73 1.94
N ASN A 143 -40.80 12.87 1.25
CA ASN A 143 -41.77 13.26 0.22
C ASN A 143 -41.41 12.70 -1.16
N ASN A 144 -40.48 11.74 -1.24
CA ASN A 144 -40.07 11.15 -2.51
C ASN A 144 -41.13 10.19 -3.04
N THR A 145 -41.36 10.32 -4.34
CA THR A 145 -42.09 9.38 -5.18
C THR A 145 -41.10 8.48 -5.92
N PRO A 146 -41.55 7.32 -6.44
CA PRO A 146 -40.70 6.45 -7.26
C PRO A 146 -40.07 7.16 -8.47
N GLU A 147 -40.73 8.18 -9.01
CA GLU A 147 -40.30 8.99 -10.16
C GLU A 147 -39.28 10.07 -9.79
N ASN A 148 -39.01 10.31 -8.49
CA ASN A 148 -37.99 11.27 -8.09
C ASN A 148 -36.56 10.76 -8.34
N LEU A 149 -35.64 11.72 -8.49
CA LEU A 149 -34.23 11.50 -8.74
C LEU A 149 -33.57 10.71 -7.60
N ALA A 150 -32.99 9.57 -7.93
CA ALA A 150 -32.12 8.81 -7.04
C ALA A 150 -30.65 9.26 -7.18
N TYR A 151 -30.16 9.41 -8.41
CA TYR A 151 -28.79 9.87 -8.65
C TYR A 151 -28.57 10.47 -10.03
N ILE A 152 -27.46 11.19 -10.15
CA ILE A 152 -26.92 11.69 -11.42
C ILE A 152 -25.54 11.08 -11.64
N ILE A 153 -25.36 10.40 -12.77
CA ILE A 153 -24.04 9.93 -13.19
C ILE A 153 -23.71 10.55 -14.52
N TYR A 154 -22.50 11.11 -14.62
CA TYR A 154 -22.02 11.75 -15.83
C TYR A 154 -21.33 10.76 -16.75
N THR A 155 -21.79 10.69 -18.00
CA THR A 155 -21.09 10.00 -19.09
C THR A 155 -20.35 11.03 -19.96
N SER A 156 -19.46 10.56 -20.82
CA SER A 156 -18.94 11.40 -21.89
C SER A 156 -20.04 11.89 -22.83
N GLY A 157 -19.85 13.01 -23.52
CA GLY A 157 -20.87 13.53 -24.44
C GLY A 157 -20.46 13.66 -25.90
N SER A 158 -21.34 13.23 -26.81
CA SER A 158 -21.21 13.35 -28.28
C SER A 158 -21.07 14.79 -28.80
N THR A 159 -21.57 15.79 -28.06
CA THR A 159 -21.39 17.23 -28.33
C THR A 159 -20.07 17.79 -27.75
N GLY A 160 -19.32 16.92 -27.10
CA GLY A 160 -18.07 17.21 -26.41
C GLY A 160 -18.21 17.85 -25.02
N THR A 161 -19.36 17.68 -24.37
CA THR A 161 -19.57 18.08 -22.97
C THR A 161 -20.14 16.90 -22.18
N PRO A 162 -19.66 16.61 -20.95
CA PRO A 162 -20.21 15.55 -20.11
C PRO A 162 -21.74 15.63 -19.99
N LYS A 163 -22.41 14.48 -20.05
CA LYS A 163 -23.87 14.35 -19.99
C LYS A 163 -24.29 13.76 -18.65
N GLY A 164 -25.01 14.52 -17.83
CA GLY A 164 -25.57 14.00 -16.58
C GLY A 164 -26.82 13.16 -16.87
N VAL A 165 -26.77 11.84 -16.61
CA VAL A 165 -27.91 10.94 -16.77
C VAL A 165 -28.74 10.96 -15.48
N LEU A 166 -30.04 11.26 -15.61
CA LEU A 166 -30.97 11.42 -14.49
C LEU A 166 -31.68 10.09 -14.20
N ILE A 167 -31.31 9.43 -13.11
CA ILE A 167 -31.85 8.12 -12.73
C ILE A 167 -32.85 8.26 -11.58
N GLU A 168 -33.99 7.59 -11.72
CA GLU A 168 -35.13 7.67 -10.79
C GLU A 168 -35.14 6.48 -9.82
N HIS A 169 -35.82 6.61 -8.68
CA HIS A 169 -35.87 5.53 -7.68
C HIS A 169 -36.46 4.23 -8.21
N HIS A 170 -37.54 4.29 -9.00
CA HIS A 170 -38.23 3.09 -9.50
C HIS A 170 -37.33 2.22 -10.38
N SER A 171 -36.42 2.83 -11.15
CA SER A 171 -35.53 2.09 -12.04
C SER A 171 -34.45 1.35 -11.26
N VAL A 172 -33.90 1.96 -10.21
CA VAL A 172 -32.94 1.32 -9.30
C VAL A 172 -33.59 0.20 -8.50
N VAL A 173 -34.83 0.39 -8.05
CA VAL A 173 -35.60 -0.66 -7.36
C VAL A 173 -35.92 -1.82 -8.30
N ASN A 174 -36.25 -1.54 -9.57
CA ASN A 174 -36.43 -2.59 -10.57
C ASN A 174 -35.14 -3.40 -10.79
N TYR A 175 -34.01 -2.70 -10.98
CA TYR A 175 -32.70 -3.33 -11.11
C TYR A 175 -32.35 -4.17 -9.89
N CYS A 176 -32.59 -3.68 -8.68
CA CYS A 176 -32.36 -4.39 -7.42
C CYS A 176 -33.12 -5.73 -7.34
N LEU A 177 -34.42 -5.71 -7.65
CA LEU A 177 -35.26 -6.91 -7.60
C LEU A 177 -34.84 -7.93 -8.66
N TRP A 178 -34.52 -7.46 -9.87
CA TRP A 178 -34.01 -8.33 -10.93
C TRP A 178 -32.62 -8.90 -10.58
N PHE A 179 -31.73 -8.08 -10.00
CA PHE A 179 -30.43 -8.52 -9.49
C PHE A 179 -30.57 -9.63 -8.45
N ALA A 180 -31.48 -9.47 -7.48
CA ALA A 180 -31.72 -10.49 -6.47
C ALA A 180 -32.18 -11.81 -7.11
N ASP A 181 -33.04 -11.73 -8.12
CA ASP A 181 -33.56 -12.89 -8.85
C ASP A 181 -32.48 -13.61 -9.65
N TYR A 182 -31.74 -12.94 -10.54
CA TYR A 182 -30.77 -13.68 -11.36
C TYR A 182 -29.51 -14.11 -10.59
N SER A 183 -29.08 -13.33 -9.59
CA SER A 183 -27.91 -13.68 -8.78
C SER A 183 -28.22 -14.68 -7.66
N GLN A 184 -29.50 -14.85 -7.32
CA GLN A 184 -29.97 -15.68 -6.21
C GLN A 184 -29.26 -15.33 -4.89
N CYS A 185 -28.91 -14.06 -4.70
CA CYS A 185 -28.22 -13.59 -3.52
C CYS A 185 -29.10 -13.75 -2.28
N LYS A 186 -28.47 -14.00 -1.14
CA LYS A 186 -29.15 -14.20 0.14
C LYS A 186 -28.72 -13.14 1.14
N PRO A 187 -29.62 -12.69 2.03
CA PRO A 187 -29.28 -11.81 3.14
C PRO A 187 -28.00 -12.25 3.88
N GLN A 188 -27.20 -11.27 4.32
CA GLN A 188 -25.91 -11.44 4.98
C GLN A 188 -24.78 -12.08 4.15
N GLN A 189 -25.00 -12.38 2.86
CA GLN A 189 -23.89 -12.57 1.94
C GLN A 189 -23.10 -11.26 1.76
N ARG A 190 -21.82 -11.41 1.47
CA ARG A 190 -20.84 -10.34 1.42
C ARG A 190 -20.55 -9.96 -0.02
N ILE A 191 -20.67 -8.68 -0.34
CA ILE A 191 -20.36 -8.16 -1.65
C ILE A 191 -19.16 -7.21 -1.58
N ASP A 192 -18.25 -7.35 -2.53
CA ASP A 192 -17.08 -6.48 -2.66
C ASP A 192 -17.47 -5.09 -3.18
N PHE A 193 -17.21 -4.06 -2.37
CA PHE A 193 -17.31 -2.66 -2.78
C PHE A 193 -15.93 -2.10 -3.11
N SER A 194 -15.53 -2.32 -4.36
CA SER A 194 -14.25 -1.88 -4.92
C SER A 194 -14.40 -1.12 -6.24
N ALA A 195 -15.63 -0.98 -6.75
CA ALA A 195 -15.94 -0.18 -7.94
C ALA A 195 -15.76 1.32 -7.65
N ASN A 196 -15.30 2.10 -8.64
CA ASN A 196 -15.21 3.55 -8.48
C ASN A 196 -16.65 4.14 -8.38
N PRO A 197 -16.98 4.89 -7.31
CA PRO A 197 -18.34 5.35 -7.06
C PRO A 197 -18.94 6.32 -8.10
N ILE A 198 -18.13 6.90 -8.99
CA ILE A 198 -18.64 7.79 -10.05
C ILE A 198 -19.33 7.03 -11.19
N PHE A 199 -19.29 5.69 -11.18
CA PHE A 199 -19.95 4.84 -12.17
C PHE A 199 -21.15 4.11 -11.58
N ASP A 200 -22.13 3.85 -12.43
CA ASP A 200 -23.39 3.20 -12.09
C ASP A 200 -23.19 1.74 -11.67
N MET A 201 -22.14 1.08 -12.15
CA MET A 201 -21.69 -0.22 -11.63
C MET A 201 -21.50 -0.23 -10.10
N SER A 202 -21.12 0.91 -9.50
CA SER A 202 -20.99 1.01 -8.04
C SER A 202 -22.33 0.86 -7.32
N VAL A 203 -23.47 1.14 -7.96
CA VAL A 203 -24.82 0.98 -7.39
C VAL A 203 -25.09 -0.46 -7.00
N THR A 204 -24.65 -1.43 -7.83
CA THR A 204 -24.74 -2.88 -7.54
C THR A 204 -23.96 -3.27 -6.28
N THR A 205 -22.89 -2.53 -5.94
CA THR A 205 -21.97 -2.89 -4.84
C THR A 205 -22.07 -1.98 -3.63
N SER A 206 -22.93 -0.94 -3.67
CA SER A 206 -23.12 0.03 -2.58
C SER A 206 -24.57 0.07 -2.09
N ILE A 207 -25.52 0.45 -2.93
CA ILE A 207 -26.92 0.70 -2.53
C ILE A 207 -27.80 -0.53 -2.68
N VAL A 208 -27.72 -1.24 -3.82
CA VAL A 208 -28.49 -2.48 -4.05
C VAL A 208 -28.31 -3.50 -2.92
N PRO A 209 -27.09 -3.75 -2.43
CA PRO A 209 -26.86 -4.69 -1.33
C PRO A 209 -27.60 -4.31 -0.05
N LEU A 210 -27.72 -3.01 0.24
CA LEU A 210 -28.41 -2.49 1.42
C LEU A 210 -29.92 -2.67 1.34
N MET A 211 -30.51 -2.63 0.14
CA MET A 211 -31.94 -2.95 -0.03
C MET A 211 -32.25 -4.45 0.12
N LEU A 212 -31.24 -5.32 -0.07
CA LEU A 212 -31.38 -6.77 -0.09
C LEU A 212 -30.87 -7.45 1.19
N GLY A 213 -30.39 -6.69 2.16
CA GLY A 213 -29.92 -7.25 3.43
C GLY A 213 -28.52 -7.85 3.39
N LEU A 214 -27.75 -7.58 2.34
CA LEU A 214 -26.38 -8.02 2.17
C LEU A 214 -25.42 -7.20 3.04
N THR A 215 -24.18 -7.68 3.18
CA THR A 215 -23.09 -6.92 3.80
C THR A 215 -22.19 -6.32 2.72
N VAL A 216 -22.11 -4.99 2.67
CA VAL A 216 -21.17 -4.25 1.82
C VAL A 216 -19.78 -4.30 2.46
N VAL A 217 -18.82 -4.98 1.82
CA VAL A 217 -17.44 -5.03 2.30
C VAL A 217 -16.61 -4.02 1.52
N ILE A 218 -16.15 -2.98 2.19
CA ILE A 218 -15.39 -1.89 1.59
C ILE A 218 -13.97 -2.38 1.31
N CYS A 219 -13.52 -2.25 0.06
CA CYS A 219 -12.15 -2.55 -0.34
C CYS A 219 -11.32 -1.26 -0.43
N GLU A 220 -10.18 -1.23 0.26
CA GLU A 220 -9.23 -0.11 0.18
C GLU A 220 -8.61 -0.01 -1.23
N ASP A 221 -8.43 1.22 -1.71
CA ASP A 221 -7.91 1.53 -3.06
C ASP A 221 -6.57 0.88 -3.36
N ASN A 222 -5.66 0.84 -2.38
CA ASN A 222 -4.34 0.25 -2.55
C ASN A 222 -4.39 -1.26 -2.65
N THR A 223 -5.36 -1.90 -1.98
CA THR A 223 -5.56 -3.36 -2.04
C THR A 223 -5.97 -3.81 -3.43
N LYS A 224 -6.94 -3.12 -4.06
CA LYS A 224 -7.40 -3.49 -5.42
C LYS A 224 -6.31 -3.36 -6.48
N LYS A 225 -5.39 -2.40 -6.33
CA LYS A 225 -4.30 -2.14 -7.30
C LYS A 225 -3.22 -3.23 -7.29
N GLU A 226 -3.17 -4.08 -6.27
CA GLU A 226 -2.13 -5.09 -6.07
C GLU A 226 -2.80 -6.48 -6.06
N ILE A 227 -2.71 -7.22 -7.17
CA ILE A 227 -3.57 -8.38 -7.45
C ILE A 227 -3.45 -9.47 -6.39
N SER A 228 -2.24 -9.76 -5.91
CA SER A 228 -2.02 -10.72 -4.82
C SER A 228 -2.71 -10.27 -3.52
N SER A 229 -2.61 -8.97 -3.18
CA SER A 229 -3.33 -8.41 -2.03
C SER A 229 -4.85 -8.44 -2.22
N TYR A 230 -5.36 -8.20 -3.42
CA TYR A 230 -6.79 -8.26 -3.71
C TYR A 230 -7.34 -9.69 -3.61
N LEU A 231 -6.63 -10.70 -4.14
CA LEU A 231 -6.99 -12.12 -3.96
C LEU A 231 -7.03 -12.50 -2.47
N GLN A 232 -6.04 -12.06 -1.68
CA GLN A 232 -6.03 -12.25 -0.23
C GLN A 232 -7.21 -11.59 0.47
N TYR A 233 -7.56 -10.38 0.05
CA TYR A 233 -8.73 -9.67 0.55
C TYR A 233 -10.02 -10.44 0.24
N LEU A 234 -10.22 -10.90 -1.00
CA LEU A 234 -11.40 -11.69 -1.38
C LEU A 234 -11.56 -12.92 -0.49
N ALA A 235 -10.46 -13.64 -0.25
CA ALA A 235 -10.43 -14.82 0.61
C ALA A 235 -10.69 -14.48 2.10
N LYS A 236 -9.91 -13.56 2.69
CA LYS A 236 -9.97 -13.20 4.11
C LYS A 236 -11.29 -12.55 4.49
N SER A 237 -11.82 -11.68 3.62
CA SER A 237 -13.09 -10.99 3.82
C SER A 237 -14.30 -11.86 3.53
N ARG A 238 -14.09 -13.11 3.05
CA ARG A 238 -15.13 -14.09 2.72
C ARG A 238 -16.15 -13.56 1.71
N ILE A 239 -15.68 -12.85 0.69
CA ILE A 239 -16.53 -12.25 -0.33
C ILE A 239 -17.32 -13.35 -1.06
N ASN A 240 -18.63 -13.13 -1.25
CA ASN A 240 -19.53 -14.03 -1.97
C ASN A 240 -19.81 -13.55 -3.39
N ILE A 241 -19.95 -12.24 -3.55
CA ILE A 241 -20.34 -11.60 -4.80
C ILE A 241 -19.33 -10.48 -5.11
N MET A 242 -18.91 -10.36 -6.36
CA MET A 242 -18.11 -9.24 -6.83
C MET A 242 -18.56 -8.78 -8.21
N LYS A 243 -18.35 -7.51 -8.52
CA LYS A 243 -18.65 -6.92 -9.84
C LYS A 243 -17.43 -6.19 -10.40
N LEU A 244 -17.04 -6.52 -11.63
CA LEU A 244 -15.85 -6.02 -12.30
C LEU A 244 -16.13 -5.72 -13.79
N THR A 245 -15.17 -5.07 -14.44
CA THR A 245 -15.10 -5.05 -15.90
C THR A 245 -14.37 -6.29 -16.42
N PRO A 246 -14.69 -6.80 -17.63
CA PRO A 246 -13.93 -7.86 -18.27
C PRO A 246 -12.41 -7.58 -18.32
N SER A 247 -12.01 -6.34 -18.61
CA SER A 247 -10.61 -5.91 -18.58
C SER A 247 -9.91 -6.15 -17.24
N PHE A 248 -10.54 -5.78 -16.11
CA PHE A 248 -9.93 -6.01 -14.79
C PHE A 248 -9.98 -7.49 -14.41
N PHE A 249 -11.05 -8.20 -14.79
CA PHE A 249 -11.19 -9.64 -14.59
C PHE A 249 -10.07 -10.43 -15.28
N LYS A 250 -9.66 -10.05 -16.50
CA LYS A 250 -8.50 -10.64 -17.18
C LYS A 250 -7.21 -10.51 -16.38
N VAL A 251 -6.99 -9.36 -15.74
CA VAL A 251 -5.83 -9.15 -14.86
C VAL A 251 -5.91 -10.01 -13.60
N LEU A 252 -7.10 -10.10 -13.00
CA LEU A 252 -7.33 -10.98 -11.85
C LEU A 252 -7.09 -12.45 -12.20
N LEU A 253 -7.59 -12.91 -13.34
CA LEU A 253 -7.37 -14.26 -13.88
C LEU A 253 -5.88 -14.56 -14.04
N HIS A 254 -5.10 -13.62 -14.58
CA HIS A 254 -3.66 -13.80 -14.71
C HIS A 254 -2.97 -13.93 -13.34
N GLY A 255 -3.35 -13.08 -12.38
CA GLY A 255 -2.86 -13.19 -11.00
C GLY A 255 -3.20 -14.53 -10.35
N ALA A 256 -4.44 -15.00 -10.50
CA ALA A 256 -4.90 -16.27 -9.96
C ALA A 256 -4.19 -17.49 -10.58
N LYS A 257 -3.79 -17.42 -11.86
CA LYS A 257 -2.96 -18.46 -12.50
C LYS A 257 -1.54 -18.50 -11.91
N ASN A 258 -0.97 -17.35 -11.60
CA ASN A 258 0.42 -17.23 -11.12
C ASN A 258 0.55 -17.57 -9.63
N GLU A 259 -0.40 -17.10 -8.81
CA GLU A 259 -0.46 -17.34 -7.37
C GLU A 259 -1.83 -17.90 -7.00
N PRO A 260 -2.08 -19.20 -7.22
CA PRO A 260 -3.39 -19.80 -6.96
C PRO A 260 -3.80 -19.62 -5.50
N MET A 261 -4.96 -18.98 -5.32
CA MET A 261 -5.53 -18.74 -4.00
C MET A 261 -6.92 -19.38 -3.90
N PRO A 262 -7.21 -20.20 -2.90
CA PRO A 262 -8.56 -20.71 -2.68
C PRO A 262 -9.54 -19.56 -2.38
N LEU A 263 -10.65 -19.51 -3.12
CA LEU A 263 -11.74 -18.54 -2.95
C LEU A 263 -13.05 -19.26 -2.58
N PRO A 264 -13.11 -20.04 -1.48
CA PRO A 264 -14.20 -20.96 -1.21
C PRO A 264 -15.56 -20.28 -0.94
N HIS A 265 -15.56 -18.99 -0.59
CA HIS A 265 -16.77 -18.23 -0.32
C HIS A 265 -17.33 -17.51 -1.54
N LEU A 266 -16.50 -17.23 -2.53
CA LEU A 266 -16.90 -16.57 -3.76
C LEU A 266 -17.78 -17.52 -4.57
N ASN A 267 -18.89 -17.04 -5.09
CA ASN A 267 -19.76 -17.84 -5.96
C ASN A 267 -20.16 -17.07 -7.22
N THR A 268 -20.32 -15.75 -7.13
CA THR A 268 -20.89 -14.94 -8.20
C THR A 268 -19.92 -13.83 -8.60
N ILE A 269 -19.55 -13.81 -9.88
CA ILE A 269 -18.72 -12.76 -10.49
C ILE A 269 -19.52 -12.11 -11.59
N ILE A 270 -19.83 -10.83 -11.45
CA ILE A 270 -20.60 -10.07 -12.44
C ILE A 270 -19.62 -9.24 -13.26
N LEU A 271 -19.69 -9.40 -14.57
CA LEU A 271 -18.79 -8.79 -15.54
C LEU A 271 -19.61 -7.95 -16.51
N GLY A 272 -19.36 -6.65 -16.58
CA GLY A 272 -20.15 -5.76 -17.42
C GLY A 272 -19.38 -4.54 -17.92
N GLY A 273 -19.99 -3.85 -18.89
CA GLY A 273 -19.45 -2.64 -19.50
C GLY A 273 -18.50 -2.86 -20.68
N GLU A 274 -18.13 -4.10 -21.01
CA GLU A 274 -17.29 -4.47 -22.16
C GLU A 274 -17.69 -5.86 -22.70
N ASN A 275 -17.13 -6.26 -23.84
CA ASN A 275 -17.31 -7.62 -24.34
C ASN A 275 -16.60 -8.62 -23.44
N LEU A 276 -17.30 -9.69 -23.06
CA LEU A 276 -16.74 -10.79 -22.28
C LEU A 276 -16.32 -11.95 -23.20
N SER A 277 -15.10 -12.45 -23.03
CA SER A 277 -14.58 -13.58 -23.80
C SER A 277 -14.96 -14.91 -23.17
N ALA A 278 -15.51 -15.82 -23.98
CA ALA A 278 -15.82 -17.19 -23.55
C ALA A 278 -14.57 -17.94 -23.05
N SER A 279 -13.43 -17.72 -23.72
CA SER A 279 -12.14 -18.36 -23.35
C SER A 279 -11.60 -17.90 -21.99
N GLU A 280 -11.86 -16.64 -21.62
CA GLU A 280 -11.46 -16.08 -20.32
C GLU A 280 -12.35 -16.65 -19.21
N CYS A 281 -13.66 -16.78 -19.46
CA CYS A 281 -14.57 -17.48 -18.57
C CYS A 281 -14.17 -18.93 -18.35
N GLN A 282 -13.86 -19.67 -19.43
CA GLN A 282 -13.39 -21.05 -19.35
C GLN A 282 -12.12 -21.16 -18.48
N SER A 283 -11.12 -20.33 -18.77
CA SER A 283 -9.86 -20.30 -18.02
C SER A 283 -10.06 -20.04 -16.52
N TRP A 284 -11.04 -19.23 -16.16
CA TRP A 284 -11.36 -18.97 -14.75
C TRP A 284 -12.08 -20.15 -14.09
N LEU A 285 -13.05 -20.74 -14.80
CA LEU A 285 -13.80 -21.91 -14.32
C LEU A 285 -12.93 -23.17 -14.19
N ASP A 286 -11.84 -23.26 -14.96
CA ASP A 286 -10.85 -24.33 -14.80
C ASP A 286 -10.12 -24.21 -13.45
N LEU A 287 -9.87 -22.99 -12.96
CA LEU A 287 -9.28 -22.73 -11.65
C LEU A 287 -10.31 -22.84 -10.52
N TYR A 288 -11.53 -22.35 -10.77
CA TYR A 288 -12.59 -22.25 -9.78
C TYR A 288 -13.92 -22.84 -10.30
N PRO A 289 -14.06 -24.18 -10.28
CA PRO A 289 -15.17 -24.88 -10.94
C PRO A 289 -16.58 -24.57 -10.40
N ASN A 290 -16.66 -24.04 -9.18
CA ASN A 290 -17.93 -23.78 -8.48
C ASN A 290 -18.40 -22.31 -8.62
N HIS A 291 -17.69 -21.48 -9.38
CA HIS A 291 -18.08 -20.09 -9.60
C HIS A 291 -19.05 -19.97 -10.78
N ILE A 292 -19.84 -18.91 -10.77
CA ILE A 292 -20.74 -18.51 -11.85
C ILE A 292 -20.34 -17.10 -12.27
N LEU A 293 -20.13 -16.91 -13.57
CA LEU A 293 -19.79 -15.61 -14.16
C LEU A 293 -21.01 -15.09 -14.91
N PHE A 294 -21.44 -13.87 -14.61
CA PHE A 294 -22.53 -13.23 -15.35
C PHE A 294 -21.96 -12.19 -16.31
N ASN A 295 -22.28 -12.33 -17.60
CA ASN A 295 -22.09 -11.25 -18.57
C ASN A 295 -23.28 -10.30 -18.50
N GLU A 296 -23.09 -9.14 -17.89
CA GLU A 296 -24.13 -8.16 -17.62
C GLU A 296 -24.02 -7.00 -18.62
N TYR A 297 -25.14 -6.61 -19.21
CA TYR A 297 -25.22 -5.53 -20.19
C TYR A 297 -26.25 -4.49 -19.79
N GLY A 298 -25.85 -3.23 -19.90
CA GLY A 298 -26.75 -2.09 -20.00
C GLY A 298 -25.99 -0.78 -20.08
N PRO A 299 -26.56 0.23 -20.75
CA PRO A 299 -26.07 1.60 -20.69
C PRO A 299 -26.52 2.30 -19.40
N THR A 300 -25.84 3.38 -19.01
CA THR A 300 -26.22 4.20 -17.85
C THR A 300 -27.63 4.76 -17.98
N GLU A 301 -28.05 5.08 -19.20
CA GLU A 301 -29.38 5.53 -19.59
C GLU A 301 -30.50 4.52 -19.33
N ALA A 302 -30.15 3.26 -19.06
CA ALA A 302 -31.07 2.20 -18.67
C ALA A 302 -30.73 1.61 -17.30
N THR A 303 -30.17 2.42 -16.39
CA THR A 303 -29.93 2.10 -14.98
C THR A 303 -29.08 0.85 -14.76
N VAL A 304 -27.76 1.01 -14.79
CA VAL A 304 -26.75 -0.02 -14.47
C VAL A 304 -26.70 -1.18 -15.47
N ALA A 305 -27.77 -1.96 -15.55
CA ALA A 305 -27.87 -3.14 -16.39
C ALA A 305 -29.32 -3.58 -16.59
N VAL A 306 -29.56 -4.21 -17.73
CA VAL A 306 -30.87 -4.61 -18.23
C VAL A 306 -30.94 -6.06 -18.69
N SER A 307 -29.78 -6.73 -18.85
CA SER A 307 -29.70 -8.15 -19.15
C SER A 307 -28.45 -8.79 -18.53
N ALA A 308 -28.53 -10.09 -18.28
CA ALA A 308 -27.42 -10.89 -17.77
C ALA A 308 -27.43 -12.29 -18.38
N TYR A 309 -26.26 -12.80 -18.73
CA TYR A 309 -26.08 -14.18 -19.19
C TYR A 309 -25.14 -14.94 -18.24
N GLY A 310 -25.65 -16.00 -17.61
CA GLY A 310 -24.88 -16.82 -16.67
C GLY A 310 -23.99 -17.85 -17.38
N VAL A 311 -22.70 -17.84 -17.06
CA VAL A 311 -21.69 -18.78 -17.55
C VAL A 311 -21.17 -19.60 -16.37
N ASN A 312 -21.25 -20.91 -16.51
CA ASN A 312 -20.74 -21.88 -15.54
C ASN A 312 -20.13 -23.07 -16.29
N ARG A 313 -19.58 -24.02 -15.54
CA ARG A 313 -18.89 -25.19 -16.12
C ARG A 313 -19.77 -26.04 -17.04
N LEU A 314 -21.10 -26.00 -16.88
CA LEU A 314 -22.04 -26.79 -17.66
C LEU A 314 -22.35 -26.18 -19.02
N ASN A 315 -22.18 -24.87 -19.21
CA ASN A 315 -22.52 -24.21 -20.48
C ASN A 315 -21.35 -23.47 -21.15
N CYS A 316 -20.23 -23.26 -20.45
CA CYS A 316 -19.09 -22.50 -20.99
C CYS A 316 -18.51 -23.11 -22.27
N HIS A 317 -18.54 -24.43 -22.41
CA HIS A 317 -18.05 -25.15 -23.59
C HIS A 317 -18.95 -25.00 -24.83
N LEU A 318 -20.16 -24.46 -24.69
CA LEU A 318 -21.10 -24.18 -25.78
C LEU A 318 -20.91 -22.78 -26.37
N LEU A 319 -19.99 -21.99 -25.81
CA LEU A 319 -19.76 -20.60 -26.19
C LEU A 319 -18.53 -20.49 -27.08
N GLU A 320 -18.67 -19.80 -28.21
CA GLU A 320 -17.59 -19.47 -29.13
C GLU A 320 -17.44 -17.95 -29.21
N GLY A 321 -16.21 -17.43 -29.13
CA GLY A 321 -15.95 -15.99 -29.22
C GLY A 321 -16.44 -15.20 -28.00
N ASN A 322 -17.41 -14.32 -28.21
CA ASN A 322 -17.96 -13.45 -27.17
C ASN A 322 -19.16 -14.11 -26.46
N VAL A 323 -19.27 -13.89 -25.16
CA VAL A 323 -20.43 -14.31 -24.39
C VAL A 323 -21.65 -13.44 -24.79
N PRO A 324 -22.82 -14.03 -25.06
CA PRO A 324 -24.05 -13.27 -25.33
C PRO A 324 -24.40 -12.33 -24.18
N ILE A 325 -25.15 -11.28 -24.46
CA ILE A 325 -25.65 -10.35 -23.42
C ILE A 325 -26.94 -10.86 -22.76
N GLY A 326 -27.48 -11.98 -23.24
CA GLY A 326 -28.65 -12.65 -22.68
C GLY A 326 -29.96 -12.02 -23.17
N ILE A 327 -30.97 -12.03 -22.31
CA ILE A 327 -32.30 -11.47 -22.57
C ILE A 327 -32.60 -10.35 -21.57
N ALA A 328 -33.53 -9.47 -21.91
CA ALA A 328 -33.98 -8.41 -21.02
C ALA A 328 -34.51 -9.01 -19.71
N GLY A 329 -34.16 -8.37 -18.59
CA GLY A 329 -34.64 -8.74 -17.28
C GLY A 329 -36.10 -8.33 -17.04
N THR A 330 -36.56 -8.58 -15.81
CA THR A 330 -37.95 -8.32 -15.41
C THR A 330 -38.32 -6.83 -15.56
N ASN A 331 -39.50 -6.56 -16.14
CA ASN A 331 -40.02 -5.23 -16.48
C ASN A 331 -39.13 -4.41 -17.43
N MET A 332 -38.30 -5.08 -18.22
CA MET A 332 -37.43 -4.49 -19.23
C MET A 332 -37.66 -5.21 -20.56
N GLY A 333 -37.41 -4.53 -21.67
CA GLY A 333 -37.63 -5.09 -23.01
C GLY A 333 -36.49 -4.77 -23.95
N PHE A 334 -36.14 -5.75 -24.79
CA PHE A 334 -35.23 -5.60 -25.91
C PHE A 334 -36.02 -5.72 -27.21
N THR A 335 -35.84 -4.75 -28.10
CA THR A 335 -36.36 -4.79 -29.47
C THR A 335 -35.23 -4.45 -30.42
N ILE A 336 -35.00 -5.27 -31.44
CA ILE A 336 -33.99 -5.01 -32.45
C ILE A 336 -34.70 -4.41 -33.67
N LEU A 337 -34.35 -3.18 -34.02
CA LEU A 337 -35.03 -2.39 -35.05
C LEU A 337 -34.10 -2.06 -36.21
N ASP A 338 -34.68 -1.95 -37.40
CA ASP A 338 -34.01 -1.43 -38.59
C ASP A 338 -33.96 0.12 -38.61
N ALA A 339 -33.41 0.69 -39.68
CA ALA A 339 -33.32 2.14 -39.86
C ALA A 339 -34.68 2.86 -39.98
N ASN A 340 -35.77 2.13 -40.25
CA ASN A 340 -37.14 2.63 -40.31
C ASN A 340 -37.90 2.36 -39.00
N HIS A 341 -37.20 1.96 -37.93
CA HIS A 341 -37.75 1.57 -36.65
C HIS A 341 -38.76 0.41 -36.74
N GLN A 342 -38.56 -0.51 -37.68
CA GLN A 342 -39.33 -1.76 -37.79
C GLN A 342 -38.55 -2.93 -37.17
N PRO A 343 -39.21 -3.86 -36.45
CA PRO A 343 -38.56 -5.06 -35.93
C PRO A 343 -37.92 -5.90 -37.05
N VAL A 344 -36.67 -6.32 -36.83
CA VAL A 344 -35.97 -7.27 -37.72
C VAL A 344 -36.34 -8.71 -37.39
N ALA A 345 -36.13 -9.65 -38.30
CA ALA A 345 -36.36 -11.08 -38.05
C ALA A 345 -35.28 -11.67 -37.12
N ASP A 346 -35.58 -12.80 -36.48
CA ASP A 346 -34.59 -13.53 -35.69
C ASP A 346 -33.39 -13.94 -36.58
N GLY A 347 -32.17 -13.62 -36.12
CA GLY A 347 -30.92 -13.81 -36.86
C GLY A 347 -30.44 -12.57 -37.62
N ASP A 348 -31.31 -11.63 -37.95
CA ASP A 348 -30.95 -10.40 -38.65
C ASP A 348 -30.33 -9.37 -37.69
N GLU A 349 -29.43 -8.55 -38.24
CA GLU A 349 -28.75 -7.48 -37.51
C GLU A 349 -29.60 -6.21 -37.50
N GLY A 350 -29.65 -5.54 -36.35
CA GLY A 350 -30.30 -4.24 -36.22
C GLY A 350 -29.87 -3.52 -34.94
N GLU A 351 -30.39 -2.31 -34.75
CA GLU A 351 -30.08 -1.51 -33.58
C GLU A 351 -30.90 -1.98 -32.37
N LEU A 352 -30.26 -2.13 -31.21
CA LEU A 352 -30.94 -2.50 -29.97
C LEU A 352 -31.66 -1.29 -29.36
N PHE A 353 -32.96 -1.44 -29.11
CA PHE A 353 -33.79 -0.50 -28.40
C PHE A 353 -34.21 -1.12 -27.06
N ILE A 354 -34.08 -0.34 -25.99
CA ILE A 354 -34.41 -0.76 -24.62
C ILE A 354 -35.70 -0.07 -24.19
N SER A 355 -36.64 -0.82 -23.62
CA SER A 355 -37.87 -0.28 -23.03
C SER A 355 -38.07 -0.75 -21.59
N GLY A 356 -38.97 -0.09 -20.87
CA GLY A 356 -39.43 -0.53 -19.55
C GLY A 356 -38.97 0.35 -18.39
N LYS A 357 -39.05 -0.19 -17.18
CA LYS A 357 -38.82 0.59 -15.93
C LYS A 357 -37.35 0.95 -15.69
N CYS A 358 -36.42 0.41 -16.48
CA CYS A 358 -35.00 0.69 -16.37
C CYS A 358 -34.59 2.07 -16.92
N LEU A 359 -35.44 2.69 -17.76
CA LEU A 359 -35.07 3.90 -18.48
C LEU A 359 -34.89 5.11 -17.55
N ALA A 360 -33.82 5.85 -17.77
CA ALA A 360 -33.59 7.15 -17.17
C ALA A 360 -34.68 8.16 -17.53
N ARG A 361 -34.80 9.22 -16.71
CA ARG A 361 -35.64 10.38 -17.04
C ARG A 361 -35.15 11.05 -18.33
N GLY A 362 -33.84 11.13 -18.51
CA GLY A 362 -33.17 11.72 -19.66
C GLY A 362 -31.81 12.29 -19.28
N TYR A 363 -31.33 13.26 -20.07
CA TYR A 363 -30.08 13.96 -19.83
C TYR A 363 -30.33 15.35 -19.24
N LEU A 364 -29.58 15.67 -18.19
CA LEU A 364 -29.64 16.94 -17.47
C LEU A 364 -29.32 18.10 -18.41
N ASN A 365 -30.20 19.11 -18.41
CA ASN A 365 -30.08 20.33 -19.21
C ASN A 365 -29.96 20.09 -20.75
N GLN A 366 -30.42 18.94 -21.25
CA GLN A 366 -30.34 18.56 -22.67
C GLN A 366 -31.65 17.96 -23.19
N VAL A 367 -32.72 18.78 -23.21
CA VAL A 367 -34.10 18.33 -23.54
C VAL A 367 -34.21 17.73 -24.94
N GLN A 368 -33.72 18.43 -25.97
CA GLN A 368 -33.78 17.94 -27.35
C GLN A 368 -33.00 16.64 -27.53
N PHE A 369 -31.77 16.58 -27.01
CA PHE A 369 -30.94 15.37 -27.05
C PHE A 369 -31.62 14.19 -26.33
N SER A 370 -32.33 14.46 -25.25
CA SER A 370 -33.13 13.46 -24.53
C SER A 370 -34.29 12.95 -25.39
N GLN A 371 -34.99 13.81 -26.13
CA GLN A 371 -36.09 13.37 -27.01
C GLN A 371 -35.60 12.54 -28.20
N GLU A 372 -34.39 12.83 -28.71
CA GLU A 372 -33.78 12.09 -29.81
C GLU A 372 -33.37 10.65 -29.41
N HIS A 373 -32.98 10.45 -28.14
CA HIS A 373 -32.51 9.16 -27.64
C HIS A 373 -33.56 8.40 -26.82
N PHE A 374 -34.46 9.10 -26.15
CA PHE A 374 -35.60 8.54 -25.42
C PHE A 374 -36.89 8.86 -26.17
N LEU A 375 -37.16 8.11 -27.24
CA LEU A 375 -38.28 8.34 -28.14
C LEU A 375 -39.46 7.40 -27.88
N PHE A 376 -40.63 7.77 -28.39
CA PHE A 376 -41.82 6.92 -28.39
C PHE A 376 -42.03 6.28 -29.76
N ILE A 377 -42.22 4.97 -29.77
CA ILE A 377 -42.63 4.19 -30.96
C ILE A 377 -43.87 3.41 -30.55
N ASN A 378 -44.99 3.64 -31.23
CA ASN A 378 -46.29 3.00 -30.94
C ASN A 378 -46.64 3.05 -29.43
N ASP A 379 -46.64 4.26 -28.86
CA ASP A 379 -46.89 4.55 -27.44
C ASP A 379 -45.93 3.91 -26.42
N THR A 380 -44.90 3.20 -26.88
CA THR A 380 -43.85 2.63 -26.02
C THR A 380 -42.63 3.53 -26.01
N ARG A 381 -42.16 3.90 -24.81
CA ARG A 381 -40.92 4.67 -24.63
C ARG A 381 -39.72 3.74 -24.75
N PHE A 382 -38.82 4.06 -25.66
CA PHE A 382 -37.56 3.36 -25.88
C PHE A 382 -36.37 4.29 -25.64
N TYR A 383 -35.29 3.73 -25.13
CA TYR A 383 -33.96 4.28 -25.28
C TYR A 383 -33.27 3.64 -26.50
N LYS A 384 -32.87 4.49 -27.43
CA LYS A 384 -32.09 4.16 -28.61
C LYS A 384 -30.62 3.99 -28.20
N THR A 385 -30.11 2.77 -28.23
CA THR A 385 -28.79 2.49 -27.64
C THR A 385 -27.64 2.91 -28.54
N GLY A 386 -27.76 2.78 -29.88
CA GLY A 386 -26.66 2.80 -30.85
C GLY A 386 -25.85 1.50 -30.91
N ASP A 387 -26.26 0.45 -30.20
CA ASP A 387 -25.62 -0.87 -30.21
C ASP A 387 -26.24 -1.74 -31.32
N LEU A 388 -25.39 -2.33 -32.16
CA LEU A 388 -25.79 -3.31 -33.16
C LEU A 388 -25.85 -4.69 -32.51
N CYS A 389 -27.00 -5.35 -32.62
CA CYS A 389 -27.25 -6.66 -32.05
C CYS A 389 -28.00 -7.56 -33.03
N LYS A 390 -27.99 -8.86 -32.75
CA LYS A 390 -28.88 -9.83 -33.39
C LYS A 390 -29.41 -10.82 -32.36
N LYS A 391 -30.60 -11.37 -32.61
CA LYS A 391 -31.18 -12.44 -31.80
C LYS A 391 -30.75 -13.80 -32.34
N ARG A 392 -30.09 -14.61 -31.52
CA ARG A 392 -29.66 -15.97 -31.86
C ARG A 392 -30.85 -16.92 -31.92
N THR A 393 -30.63 -18.09 -32.53
CA THR A 393 -31.64 -19.15 -32.64
C THR A 393 -32.06 -19.75 -31.30
N ASP A 394 -31.23 -19.61 -30.27
CA ASP A 394 -31.54 -19.99 -28.88
C ASP A 394 -32.27 -18.89 -28.09
N GLY A 395 -32.60 -17.77 -28.76
CA GLY A 395 -33.31 -16.64 -28.18
C GLY A 395 -32.43 -15.62 -27.45
N MET A 396 -31.13 -15.89 -27.30
CA MET A 396 -30.19 -14.97 -26.64
C MET A 396 -29.81 -13.82 -27.57
N ILE A 397 -29.60 -12.63 -27.01
CA ILE A 397 -29.11 -11.49 -27.78
C ILE A 397 -27.58 -11.51 -27.83
N GLU A 398 -27.04 -11.40 -29.03
CA GLU A 398 -25.62 -11.24 -29.30
C GLU A 398 -25.33 -9.77 -29.63
N TYR A 399 -24.33 -9.21 -28.95
CA TYR A 399 -23.83 -7.87 -29.21
C TYR A 399 -22.73 -7.91 -30.27
N LEU A 400 -22.90 -7.15 -31.34
CA LEU A 400 -22.01 -7.14 -32.51
C LEU A 400 -21.09 -5.93 -32.56
N GLY A 401 -21.47 -4.82 -31.92
CA GLY A 401 -20.67 -3.61 -31.87
C GLY A 401 -21.50 -2.33 -31.76
N ARG A 402 -20.87 -1.20 -32.03
CA ARG A 402 -21.50 0.12 -32.09
C ARG A 402 -21.81 0.49 -33.54
N MET A 403 -22.91 1.19 -33.74
CA MET A 403 -23.22 1.83 -35.03
C MET A 403 -22.57 3.21 -35.17
N ASP A 404 -22.26 3.85 -34.04
CA ASP A 404 -21.60 5.16 -34.00
C ASP A 404 -20.11 5.05 -33.60
N ASP A 405 -19.48 6.21 -33.44
CA ASP A 405 -18.06 6.32 -33.09
C ASP A 405 -17.76 6.19 -31.59
N GLN A 406 -18.79 5.95 -30.75
CA GLN A 406 -18.56 5.74 -29.34
C GLN A 406 -17.81 4.46 -29.11
N VAL A 407 -16.92 4.48 -28.12
CA VAL A 407 -16.09 3.32 -27.79
C VAL A 407 -16.14 3.04 -26.31
N LYS A 408 -16.14 1.74 -25.97
CA LYS A 408 -15.98 1.27 -24.60
C LYS A 408 -14.51 0.96 -24.37
N ILE A 409 -13.86 1.73 -23.50
CA ILE A 409 -12.45 1.57 -23.15
C ILE A 409 -12.36 1.44 -21.65
N ARG A 410 -11.89 0.30 -21.14
CA ARG A 410 -11.67 0.01 -19.71
C ARG A 410 -12.94 0.15 -18.85
N GLY A 411 -14.09 -0.14 -19.43
CA GLY A 411 -15.42 0.02 -18.84
C GLY A 411 -15.98 1.44 -18.91
N PHE A 412 -15.28 2.37 -19.57
CA PHE A 412 -15.75 3.73 -19.77
C PHE A 412 -16.34 3.86 -21.17
N ARG A 413 -17.58 4.35 -21.26
CA ARG A 413 -18.16 4.83 -22.51
C ARG A 413 -17.49 6.17 -22.81
N ILE A 414 -16.76 6.25 -23.91
CA ILE A 414 -16.03 7.44 -24.35
C ILE A 414 -16.60 7.92 -25.68
N GLU A 415 -16.85 9.21 -25.73
CA GLU A 415 -17.29 9.94 -26.91
C GLU A 415 -16.08 10.67 -27.51
N PRO A 416 -15.56 10.25 -28.68
CA PRO A 416 -14.41 10.89 -29.31
C PRO A 416 -14.52 12.41 -29.43
N ASN A 417 -15.73 12.92 -29.65
CA ASN A 417 -15.98 14.36 -29.81
C ASN A 417 -15.67 15.19 -28.57
N GLU A 418 -15.75 14.63 -27.35
CA GLU A 418 -15.31 15.32 -26.11
C GLU A 418 -13.82 15.61 -26.18
N ILE A 419 -13.04 14.65 -26.62
CA ILE A 419 -11.59 14.83 -26.79
C ILE A 419 -11.31 15.79 -27.96
N LEU A 420 -11.99 15.61 -29.09
CA LEU A 420 -11.79 16.44 -30.28
C LEU A 420 -12.10 17.91 -30.03
N LYS A 421 -13.12 18.22 -29.22
CA LYS A 421 -13.47 19.60 -28.89
C LYS A 421 -12.33 20.35 -28.23
N HIS A 422 -11.64 19.73 -27.26
CA HIS A 422 -10.45 20.33 -26.66
C HIS A 422 -9.34 20.52 -27.72
N LEU A 423 -9.09 19.51 -28.55
CA LEU A 423 -8.05 19.55 -29.58
C LEU A 423 -8.30 20.57 -30.69
N TRP A 424 -9.56 20.80 -31.10
CA TRP A 424 -9.92 21.84 -32.07
C TRP A 424 -9.59 23.25 -31.56
N THR A 425 -9.60 23.46 -30.25
CA THR A 425 -9.24 24.77 -29.66
C THR A 425 -7.73 24.97 -29.46
N HIS A 426 -6.91 23.97 -29.77
CA HIS A 426 -5.46 24.07 -29.63
C HIS A 426 -4.86 25.05 -30.65
N PRO A 427 -3.97 25.99 -30.25
CA PRO A 427 -3.52 27.09 -31.12
C PRO A 427 -2.77 26.61 -32.37
N ASP A 428 -2.11 25.46 -32.30
CA ASP A 428 -1.24 24.93 -33.36
C ASP A 428 -1.88 23.88 -34.27
N ILE A 429 -3.09 23.39 -33.94
CA ILE A 429 -3.79 22.35 -34.71
C ILE A 429 -4.72 23.01 -35.73
N LYS A 430 -4.66 22.56 -36.98
CA LYS A 430 -5.55 22.98 -38.07
C LYS A 430 -6.77 22.07 -38.17
N GLU A 431 -6.53 20.76 -38.25
CA GLU A 431 -7.55 19.72 -38.37
C GLU A 431 -7.18 18.56 -37.45
N VAL A 432 -8.17 17.88 -36.88
CA VAL A 432 -7.97 16.75 -35.98
C VAL A 432 -9.13 15.77 -36.07
N THR A 433 -8.84 14.49 -35.96
CA THR A 433 -9.81 13.40 -35.85
C THR A 433 -9.30 12.33 -34.87
N LEU A 434 -10.20 11.49 -34.36
CA LEU A 434 -9.88 10.47 -33.37
C LEU A 434 -10.49 9.14 -33.81
N LEU A 435 -9.68 8.09 -33.78
CA LEU A 435 -10.12 6.73 -34.06
C LEU A 435 -9.84 5.84 -32.85
N ALA A 436 -10.76 4.94 -32.55
CA ALA A 436 -10.49 3.82 -31.66
C ALA A 436 -10.05 2.62 -32.49
N GLN A 437 -8.88 2.08 -32.17
CA GLN A 437 -8.32 0.93 -32.86
C GLN A 437 -8.03 -0.17 -31.85
N LYS A 438 -8.32 -1.41 -32.23
CA LYS A 438 -7.89 -2.57 -31.47
C LYS A 438 -6.38 -2.75 -31.61
N ASP A 439 -5.70 -2.95 -30.50
CA ASP A 439 -4.30 -3.38 -30.53
C ASP A 439 -4.17 -4.89 -30.79
N THR A 440 -2.94 -5.40 -30.76
CA THR A 440 -2.62 -6.82 -30.97
C THR A 440 -3.28 -7.77 -29.95
N PHE A 441 -3.81 -7.25 -28.83
CA PHE A 441 -4.50 -8.02 -27.79
C PHE A 441 -6.03 -7.85 -27.85
N GLY A 442 -6.53 -7.13 -28.87
CA GLY A 442 -7.94 -6.84 -29.04
C GLY A 442 -8.45 -5.69 -28.16
N GLU A 443 -7.58 -4.96 -27.47
CA GLU A 443 -7.97 -3.83 -26.62
C GLU A 443 -8.15 -2.55 -27.44
N GLN A 444 -9.24 -1.82 -27.19
CA GLN A 444 -9.51 -0.55 -27.83
C GLN A 444 -8.58 0.56 -27.31
N LYS A 445 -7.88 1.24 -28.22
CA LYS A 445 -6.98 2.37 -27.97
C LYS A 445 -7.45 3.62 -28.70
N LEU A 446 -7.41 4.77 -28.03
CA LEU A 446 -7.74 6.07 -28.63
C LEU A 446 -6.51 6.64 -29.34
N ILE A 447 -6.65 6.96 -30.62
CA ILE A 447 -5.58 7.49 -31.46
C ILE A 447 -6.06 8.78 -32.11
N VAL A 448 -5.34 9.86 -31.83
CA VAL A 448 -5.58 11.17 -32.43
C VAL A 448 -4.74 11.31 -33.69
N TYR A 449 -5.37 11.75 -34.77
CA TYR A 449 -4.70 12.15 -36.01
C TYR A 449 -4.88 13.65 -36.18
N TYR A 450 -3.80 14.40 -36.43
CA TYR A 450 -3.85 15.86 -36.50
C TYR A 450 -3.02 16.42 -37.65
N ILE A 451 -3.44 17.56 -38.17
CA ILE A 451 -2.73 18.36 -39.17
C ILE A 451 -2.35 19.70 -38.50
N PRO A 452 -1.06 20.11 -38.48
CA PRO A 452 -0.65 21.38 -37.89
C PRO A 452 -1.05 22.58 -38.78
N LYS A 453 -1.18 23.78 -38.20
CA LYS A 453 -1.49 25.01 -38.96
C LYS A 453 -0.40 25.44 -39.94
N LYS A 454 0.86 25.10 -39.67
CA LYS A 454 2.01 25.33 -40.54
C LYS A 454 2.88 24.09 -40.51
N ASP A 455 3.46 23.73 -41.66
CA ASP A 455 4.30 22.52 -41.76
C ASP A 455 5.55 22.56 -40.89
N SER A 456 6.04 23.76 -40.56
CA SER A 456 7.19 23.98 -39.68
C SER A 456 6.89 23.77 -38.20
N ILE A 457 5.61 23.67 -37.80
CA ILE A 457 5.24 23.47 -36.39
C ILE A 457 5.39 22.00 -36.03
N VAL A 458 6.18 21.74 -34.99
CA VAL A 458 6.31 20.42 -34.38
C VAL A 458 5.56 20.46 -33.06
N ILE A 459 4.40 19.78 -33.01
CA ILE A 459 3.61 19.68 -31.78
C ILE A 459 4.20 18.55 -30.94
N ASN A 460 4.64 18.88 -29.73
CA ASN A 460 5.11 17.89 -28.78
C ASN A 460 3.91 17.11 -28.21
N THR A 461 3.87 15.80 -28.44
CA THR A 461 2.77 14.91 -28.02
C THR A 461 2.59 14.86 -26.50
N THR A 462 3.68 14.96 -25.72
CA THR A 462 3.64 15.07 -24.26
C THR A 462 2.98 16.38 -23.80
N GLN A 463 3.20 17.48 -24.52
CA GLN A 463 2.52 18.75 -24.25
C GLN A 463 1.02 18.68 -24.61
N LEU A 464 0.68 18.03 -25.72
CA LEU A 464 -0.72 17.82 -26.12
C LEU A 464 -1.48 16.93 -25.13
N ARG A 465 -0.82 15.90 -24.60
CA ARG A 465 -1.35 15.07 -23.51
C ARG A 465 -1.61 15.90 -22.24
N ARG A 466 -0.61 16.71 -21.83
CA ARG A 466 -0.74 17.62 -20.68
C ARG A 466 -1.83 18.67 -20.87
N TYR A 467 -2.03 19.13 -22.10
CA TYR A 467 -3.10 20.04 -22.45
C TYR A 467 -4.47 19.40 -22.19
N LEU A 468 -4.67 18.16 -22.66
CA LEU A 468 -5.92 17.42 -22.41
C LEU A 468 -6.15 17.06 -20.94
N GLN A 469 -5.09 16.73 -20.19
CA GLN A 469 -5.17 16.34 -18.77
C GLN A 469 -5.69 17.44 -17.82
N LYS A 470 -5.77 18.70 -18.29
CA LYS A 470 -6.35 19.79 -17.49
C LYS A 470 -7.86 19.65 -17.35
N ASP A 471 -8.53 19.19 -18.39
CA ASP A 471 -9.99 19.19 -18.47
C ASP A 471 -10.57 17.76 -18.54
N LEU A 472 -9.77 16.81 -19.02
CA LEU A 472 -10.19 15.43 -19.26
C LEU A 472 -9.60 14.45 -18.23
N PRO A 473 -10.38 13.45 -17.79
CA PRO A 473 -9.90 12.40 -16.90
C PRO A 473 -8.95 11.43 -17.63
N GLU A 474 -8.12 10.71 -16.88
CA GLU A 474 -7.04 9.85 -17.40
C GLU A 474 -7.51 8.85 -18.48
N TYR A 475 -8.70 8.26 -18.33
CA TYR A 475 -9.22 7.26 -19.26
C TYR A 475 -9.60 7.83 -20.65
N MET A 476 -9.84 9.15 -20.75
CA MET A 476 -10.10 9.84 -22.02
C MET A 476 -8.84 10.31 -22.74
N ILE A 477 -7.68 10.24 -22.08
CA ILE A 477 -6.43 10.72 -22.65
C ILE A 477 -5.98 9.76 -23.75
N PRO A 478 -5.81 10.22 -25.01
CA PRO A 478 -5.41 9.38 -26.12
C PRO A 478 -4.07 8.68 -25.87
N THR A 479 -4.00 7.44 -26.34
CA THR A 479 -2.82 6.57 -26.28
C THR A 479 -1.83 6.86 -27.39
N GLY A 480 -2.26 7.45 -28.51
CA GLY A 480 -1.37 7.81 -29.62
C GLY A 480 -1.76 9.12 -30.30
N PHE A 481 -0.77 9.78 -30.89
CA PHE A 481 -0.94 11.03 -31.66
C PHE A 481 -0.15 10.92 -32.97
N VAL A 482 -0.82 11.06 -34.11
CA VAL A 482 -0.25 10.87 -35.44
C VAL A 482 -0.39 12.16 -36.23
N ARG A 483 0.74 12.72 -36.66
CA ARG A 483 0.75 13.86 -37.61
C ARG A 483 0.37 13.36 -38.99
N MET A 484 -0.55 14.05 -39.64
CA MET A 484 -0.96 13.82 -41.02
C MET A 484 -0.63 15.05 -41.86
N GLU A 485 -0.33 14.85 -43.14
CA GLU A 485 -0.25 15.94 -44.13
C GLU A 485 -1.66 16.30 -44.64
N SER A 486 -2.51 15.28 -44.83
CA SER A 486 -3.93 15.39 -45.17
C SER A 486 -4.68 14.17 -44.63
N PHE A 487 -5.99 14.29 -44.42
CA PHE A 487 -6.80 13.13 -44.05
C PHE A 487 -7.28 12.36 -45.29
N PRO A 488 -7.22 11.02 -45.28
CA PRO A 488 -7.73 10.22 -46.38
C PRO A 488 -9.25 10.36 -46.46
N LEU A 489 -9.75 10.61 -47.67
CA LEU A 489 -11.17 10.74 -47.96
C LEU A 489 -11.60 9.63 -48.93
N THR A 490 -12.78 9.07 -48.68
CA THR A 490 -13.51 8.23 -49.63
C THR A 490 -13.88 9.01 -50.90
N ALA A 491 -14.28 8.32 -51.97
CA ALA A 491 -14.76 8.94 -53.20
C ALA A 491 -15.94 9.94 -52.99
N ASN A 492 -16.65 9.82 -51.86
CA ASN A 492 -17.76 10.68 -51.46
C ASN A 492 -17.33 11.86 -50.55
N GLY A 493 -16.02 12.08 -50.35
CA GLY A 493 -15.49 13.19 -49.54
C GLY A 493 -15.61 12.99 -48.02
N LYS A 494 -16.03 11.81 -47.54
CA LYS A 494 -16.02 11.44 -46.10
C LYS A 494 -14.66 10.86 -45.71
N LEU A 495 -14.25 11.00 -44.44
CA LEU A 495 -13.06 10.33 -43.90
C LEU A 495 -13.08 8.82 -44.19
N ASP A 496 -12.05 8.33 -44.87
CA ASP A 496 -11.86 6.89 -45.05
C ASP A 496 -11.11 6.33 -43.83
N LYS A 497 -11.88 5.97 -42.80
CA LYS A 497 -11.37 5.42 -41.53
C LYS A 497 -10.47 4.18 -41.72
N SER A 498 -10.70 3.41 -42.78
CA SER A 498 -9.91 2.21 -43.09
C SER A 498 -8.55 2.53 -43.72
N ALA A 499 -8.44 3.68 -44.37
CA ALA A 499 -7.21 4.17 -45.01
C ALA A 499 -6.33 5.01 -44.05
N PHE A 500 -6.80 5.30 -42.83
CA PHE A 500 -5.93 5.92 -41.83
C PHE A 500 -4.79 4.95 -41.48
N PRO A 501 -3.54 5.42 -41.43
CA PRO A 501 -2.44 4.56 -41.05
C PRO A 501 -2.69 4.07 -39.63
N VAL A 502 -2.67 2.75 -39.42
CA VAL A 502 -2.50 2.19 -38.08
C VAL A 502 -1.15 2.73 -37.60
N PRO A 503 -1.09 3.48 -36.49
CA PRO A 503 0.19 3.95 -36.02
C PRO A 503 1.03 2.72 -35.69
N LEU A 504 2.07 2.51 -36.49
CA LEU A 504 3.35 2.14 -35.91
C LEU A 504 3.63 3.29 -34.95
N LEU A 505 3.23 3.15 -33.68
CA LEU A 505 3.42 4.17 -32.64
C LEU A 505 4.87 4.60 -32.74
N ALA A 506 5.05 5.74 -33.41
CA ALA A 506 6.31 6.03 -34.04
C ALA A 506 7.27 6.37 -32.91
N THR A 507 8.31 5.56 -32.79
CA THR A 507 9.51 5.90 -32.03
C THR A 507 9.91 7.32 -32.42
N ASN A 508 10.26 8.16 -31.45
CA ASN A 508 10.76 9.50 -31.72
C ASN A 508 11.79 9.49 -32.88
N HIS A 509 11.93 10.59 -33.62
CA HIS A 509 12.96 10.77 -34.66
C HIS A 509 14.41 10.51 -34.19
N ASN A 510 14.61 10.23 -32.90
CA ASN A 510 15.84 9.76 -32.27
C ASN A 510 15.69 8.30 -31.78
N TYR A 511 15.35 7.35 -32.65
CA TYR A 511 15.33 5.93 -32.30
C TYR A 511 16.72 5.50 -31.81
N VAL A 512 16.79 5.10 -30.55
CA VAL A 512 17.98 4.50 -29.94
C VAL A 512 17.67 3.05 -29.65
N GLU A 513 18.33 2.14 -30.38
CA GLU A 513 18.10 0.71 -30.26
C GLU A 513 18.40 0.21 -28.83
N PRO A 514 17.56 -0.66 -28.24
CA PRO A 514 17.86 -1.34 -26.98
C PRO A 514 19.18 -2.12 -27.05
N VAL A 515 20.20 -1.66 -26.33
CA VAL A 515 21.55 -2.26 -26.43
C VAL A 515 21.71 -3.45 -25.49
N THR A 516 21.25 -3.35 -24.25
CA THR A 516 21.51 -4.38 -23.22
C THR A 516 20.45 -5.48 -23.18
N VAL A 517 20.83 -6.69 -22.74
CA VAL A 517 19.90 -7.85 -22.60
C VAL A 517 18.62 -7.51 -21.83
N LEU A 518 18.71 -6.69 -20.78
CA LEU A 518 17.55 -6.27 -20.01
C LEU A 518 16.68 -5.29 -20.78
N GLU A 519 17.28 -4.32 -21.49
CA GLU A 519 16.52 -3.40 -22.35
C GLU A 519 15.82 -4.18 -23.46
N LYS A 520 16.51 -5.11 -24.13
CA LYS A 520 15.90 -6.00 -25.13
C LYS A 520 14.75 -6.84 -24.55
N LYS A 521 14.90 -7.37 -23.33
CA LYS A 521 13.85 -8.14 -22.66
C LYS A 521 12.66 -7.27 -22.23
N LEU A 522 12.91 -6.05 -21.74
CA LEU A 522 11.84 -5.10 -21.39
C LEU A 522 11.12 -4.60 -22.63
N THR A 523 11.86 -4.31 -23.69
CA THR A 523 11.31 -4.01 -25.02
C THR A 523 10.49 -5.18 -25.53
N GLN A 524 10.93 -6.43 -25.33
CA GLN A 524 10.13 -7.61 -25.69
C GLN A 524 8.84 -7.71 -24.85
N ILE A 525 8.90 -7.52 -23.53
CA ILE A 525 7.71 -7.52 -22.67
C ILE A 525 6.75 -6.39 -23.07
N TRP A 526 7.28 -5.21 -23.37
CA TRP A 526 6.47 -4.08 -23.85
C TRP A 526 5.90 -4.34 -25.24
N TYR A 527 6.65 -4.97 -26.14
CA TYR A 527 6.14 -5.41 -27.43
C TYR A 527 4.99 -6.40 -27.26
N GLU A 528 5.17 -7.41 -26.39
CA GLU A 528 4.17 -8.41 -26.04
C GLU A 528 2.99 -7.87 -25.21
N GLU A 529 2.98 -6.60 -24.80
CA GLU A 529 1.90 -6.01 -24.01
C GLU A 529 1.29 -4.75 -24.65
N LEU A 530 2.02 -4.11 -25.57
CA LEU A 530 1.61 -2.88 -26.26
C LEU A 530 1.44 -3.09 -27.77
N GLY A 531 2.02 -4.14 -28.36
CA GLY A 531 1.93 -4.46 -29.79
C GLY A 531 2.88 -3.66 -30.70
N VAL A 532 3.85 -2.92 -30.12
CA VAL A 532 4.71 -1.99 -30.86
C VAL A 532 6.01 -2.66 -31.30
N GLN A 533 6.18 -2.91 -32.60
CA GLN A 533 7.31 -3.68 -33.16
C GLN A 533 8.69 -3.04 -32.95
N LEU A 534 8.77 -1.71 -32.97
CA LEU A 534 10.01 -0.96 -32.80
C LEU A 534 9.85 -0.06 -31.58
N ILE A 535 10.54 -0.35 -30.46
CA ILE A 535 10.50 0.45 -29.23
C ILE A 535 11.93 0.93 -28.93
N GLY A 536 12.15 2.23 -29.01
CA GLY A 536 13.40 2.89 -28.66
C GLY A 536 13.61 3.02 -27.16
N LEU A 537 14.86 3.20 -26.75
CA LEU A 537 15.25 3.26 -25.34
C LEU A 537 14.52 4.37 -24.57
N TYR A 538 14.33 5.53 -25.19
CA TYR A 538 13.77 6.72 -24.54
C TYR A 538 12.31 6.97 -24.88
N ASP A 539 11.68 6.04 -25.60
CA ASP A 539 10.26 6.15 -25.91
C ASP A 539 9.45 5.94 -24.63
N ASP A 540 8.61 6.93 -24.33
CA ASP A 540 7.79 6.93 -23.14
C ASP A 540 6.63 5.94 -23.29
N PHE A 541 6.40 5.16 -22.24
CA PHE A 541 5.37 4.15 -22.06
C PHE A 541 4.01 4.70 -22.48
N PHE A 542 3.70 5.90 -22.03
CA PHE A 542 2.42 6.52 -22.30
C PHE A 542 2.35 6.96 -23.76
N ASP A 543 3.44 7.48 -24.32
CA ASP A 543 3.53 7.87 -25.74
C ASP A 543 3.45 6.67 -26.70
N LEU A 544 3.83 5.48 -26.22
CA LEU A 544 3.61 4.19 -26.87
C LEU A 544 2.22 3.59 -26.57
N GLY A 545 1.29 4.38 -26.04
CA GLY A 545 -0.08 3.96 -25.79
C GLY A 545 -0.30 3.10 -24.54
N GLY A 546 0.64 3.13 -23.61
CA GLY A 546 0.54 2.51 -22.30
C GLY A 546 -0.43 3.22 -21.35
N HIS A 547 -0.99 2.45 -20.40
CA HIS A 547 -1.95 2.91 -19.38
C HIS A 547 -1.86 2.07 -18.10
N SER A 548 -2.66 2.40 -17.08
CA SER A 548 -2.70 1.70 -15.79
C SER A 548 -2.88 0.18 -15.88
N LEU A 549 -3.78 -0.30 -16.74
CA LEU A 549 -3.98 -1.74 -16.94
C LEU A 549 -2.79 -2.41 -17.64
N SER A 550 -2.28 -1.86 -18.76
CA SER A 550 -1.10 -2.42 -19.43
C SER A 550 0.17 -2.27 -18.59
N ALA A 551 0.28 -1.23 -17.76
CA ALA A 551 1.32 -1.08 -16.76
C ALA A 551 1.23 -2.21 -15.72
N ALA A 552 0.04 -2.50 -15.18
CA ALA A 552 -0.15 -3.61 -14.25
C ALA A 552 0.21 -4.97 -14.87
N ARG A 553 -0.16 -5.22 -16.13
CA ARG A 553 0.25 -6.44 -16.87
C ARG A 553 1.76 -6.53 -17.07
N ILE A 554 2.36 -5.45 -17.57
CA ILE A 554 3.81 -5.35 -17.77
C ILE A 554 4.54 -5.52 -16.44
N ILE A 555 4.07 -4.91 -15.37
CA ILE A 555 4.65 -5.06 -14.02
C ILE A 555 4.52 -6.50 -13.56
N SER A 556 3.36 -7.14 -13.73
CA SER A 556 3.15 -8.55 -13.36
C SER A 556 4.10 -9.47 -14.13
N LYS A 557 4.20 -9.33 -15.45
CA LYS A 557 5.16 -10.08 -16.29
C LYS A 557 6.61 -9.79 -15.93
N ILE A 558 6.98 -8.52 -15.71
CA ILE A 558 8.32 -8.16 -15.25
C ILE A 558 8.60 -8.82 -13.90
N ASN A 559 7.65 -8.79 -12.96
CA ASN A 559 7.82 -9.36 -11.65
C ASN A 559 7.94 -10.89 -11.71
N ALA A 560 7.18 -11.55 -12.59
CA ALA A 560 7.26 -12.99 -12.83
C ALA A 560 8.57 -13.39 -13.55
N GLU A 561 8.85 -12.82 -14.72
CA GLU A 561 9.96 -13.22 -15.59
C GLU A 561 11.33 -12.72 -15.13
N LEU A 562 11.37 -11.56 -14.47
CA LEU A 562 12.61 -10.97 -13.95
C LEU A 562 12.73 -11.15 -12.43
N SER A 563 11.77 -11.83 -11.79
CA SER A 563 11.68 -12.07 -10.34
C SER A 563 11.80 -10.79 -9.51
N ARG A 564 11.27 -9.67 -10.01
CA ARG A 564 11.36 -8.35 -9.33
C ARG A 564 10.06 -8.02 -8.61
N ASN A 565 10.12 -6.99 -7.75
CA ASN A 565 8.94 -6.37 -7.18
C ASN A 565 8.93 -4.89 -7.58
N ILE A 566 8.47 -4.62 -8.80
CA ILE A 566 8.21 -3.27 -9.28
C ILE A 566 6.82 -2.87 -8.83
N ARG A 567 6.72 -1.77 -8.09
CA ARG A 567 5.43 -1.15 -7.77
C ARG A 567 4.98 -0.28 -8.93
N ILE A 568 3.67 -0.11 -9.10
CA ILE A 568 3.11 0.77 -10.14
C ILE A 568 3.61 2.22 -10.02
N SER A 569 3.82 2.70 -8.79
CA SER A 569 4.42 4.00 -8.53
C SER A 569 5.86 4.13 -9.02
N ASP A 570 6.63 3.04 -9.03
CA ASP A 570 8.01 3.04 -9.53
C ASP A 570 8.04 2.97 -11.06
N PHE A 571 7.09 2.26 -11.66
CA PHE A 571 6.91 2.16 -13.11
C PHE A 571 6.55 3.52 -13.72
N TYR A 572 5.62 4.27 -13.10
CA TYR A 572 5.25 5.62 -13.59
C TYR A 572 6.36 6.65 -13.44
N LYS A 573 7.20 6.55 -12.42
CA LYS A 573 8.39 7.40 -12.26
C LYS A 573 9.52 7.06 -13.24
N ALA A 574 9.43 5.90 -13.89
CA ALA A 574 10.42 5.35 -14.80
C ALA A 574 9.75 4.91 -16.10
N SER A 575 9.10 5.86 -16.76
CA SER A 575 8.14 5.63 -17.82
C SER A 575 8.74 5.31 -19.19
N ASN A 576 10.06 5.17 -19.41
CA ASN A 576 10.62 4.71 -20.70
C ASN A 576 11.59 3.54 -20.51
N ILE A 577 11.93 2.78 -21.55
CA ILE A 577 12.82 1.60 -21.43
C ILE A 577 14.16 1.96 -20.78
N ALA A 578 14.72 3.15 -21.00
CA ALA A 578 15.99 3.58 -20.44
C ALA A 578 15.90 3.82 -18.93
N THR A 579 14.87 4.56 -18.50
CA THR A 579 14.62 4.88 -17.11
C THR A 579 14.04 3.69 -16.36
N LEU A 580 13.22 2.86 -16.99
CA LEU A 580 12.71 1.60 -16.47
C LEU A 580 13.82 0.56 -16.40
N ALA A 581 14.66 0.41 -17.42
CA ALA A 581 15.82 -0.46 -17.34
C ALA A 581 16.81 0.10 -16.32
N SER A 582 17.03 1.42 -16.25
CA SER A 582 17.85 2.06 -15.21
C SER A 582 17.25 1.84 -13.84
N LYS A 583 15.92 1.95 -13.68
CA LYS A 583 15.18 1.66 -12.47
C LYS A 583 15.34 0.18 -12.16
N ILE A 584 15.04 -0.76 -13.02
CA ILE A 584 15.25 -2.21 -12.82
C ILE A 584 16.74 -2.58 -12.60
N LYS A 585 17.66 -1.81 -13.18
CA LYS A 585 19.13 -1.83 -12.95
C LYS A 585 19.55 -1.07 -11.69
N LYS A 586 18.69 -0.27 -11.05
CA LYS A 586 18.88 0.43 -9.77
C LYS A 586 18.16 -0.30 -8.64
N THR A 587 16.92 -0.73 -8.86
CA THR A 587 16.20 -1.88 -8.30
C THR A 587 16.95 -3.21 -8.52
N LYS A 588 18.27 -3.22 -8.81
CA LYS A 588 19.10 -4.38 -9.21
C LYS A 588 18.64 -5.65 -8.53
N ASN A 589 18.59 -6.69 -9.36
CA ASN A 589 18.41 -8.10 -9.04
C ASN A 589 18.33 -8.37 -7.56
N LYS A 590 17.13 -8.17 -7.02
CA LYS A 590 16.74 -8.89 -5.83
C LYS A 590 16.66 -10.39 -6.10
N ASN A 591 16.61 -10.81 -7.38
CA ASN A 591 16.50 -12.24 -7.71
C ASN A 591 17.21 -12.85 -8.93
N MET A 592 18.10 -12.23 -9.72
CA MET A 592 18.97 -13.02 -10.64
C MET A 592 20.20 -12.27 -11.19
N ARG A 593 21.30 -12.30 -10.44
CA ARG A 593 22.63 -12.71 -10.96
C ARG A 593 22.87 -12.50 -12.48
N LYS A 594 23.33 -11.31 -12.90
CA LYS A 594 24.41 -11.31 -13.90
C LYS A 594 25.68 -11.48 -13.10
N ARG A 595 26.23 -12.69 -13.21
CA ARG A 595 27.65 -13.00 -13.08
C ARG A 595 28.49 -11.77 -13.45
N ASN A 596 28.80 -10.91 -12.46
CA ASN A 596 30.17 -10.45 -12.30
C ASN A 596 31.01 -11.68 -12.55
N LYS A 597 31.96 -11.66 -13.50
CA LYS A 597 33.02 -12.69 -13.67
C LYS A 597 33.08 -13.49 -12.39
N HIS A 598 32.47 -14.69 -12.35
CA HIS A 598 32.04 -15.33 -11.10
C HIS A 598 33.02 -14.96 -9.98
N PHE A 599 32.70 -13.94 -9.17
CA PHE A 599 33.23 -13.94 -7.84
C PHE A 599 32.41 -15.06 -7.29
N ASP A 600 33.02 -16.23 -7.27
CA ASP A 600 32.40 -17.41 -6.76
C ASP A 600 32.28 -17.14 -5.26
N TYR A 601 31.22 -16.42 -4.90
CA TYR A 601 30.89 -16.03 -3.54
C TYR A 601 30.81 -17.30 -2.70
N TYR A 602 30.53 -18.45 -3.31
CA TYR A 602 30.51 -19.76 -2.67
C TYR A 602 31.93 -20.31 -2.40
N LYS A 603 32.97 -19.92 -3.15
CA LYS A 603 34.37 -20.35 -2.96
C LYS A 603 35.23 -19.42 -2.08
N THR A 604 34.87 -18.16 -1.88
CA THR A 604 35.66 -17.24 -1.03
C THR A 604 35.53 -17.61 0.45
N ARG A 605 36.66 -18.07 1.02
CA ARG A 605 36.80 -18.40 2.45
C ARG A 605 36.88 -17.16 3.35
N ASN A 606 37.47 -16.07 2.86
CA ASN A 606 37.52 -14.78 3.55
C ASN A 606 36.35 -13.92 3.05
N ILE A 607 35.37 -13.71 3.90
CA ILE A 607 34.21 -12.87 3.67
C ILE A 607 34.53 -11.49 4.27
N PRO A 608 34.29 -10.40 3.55
CA PRO A 608 34.40 -9.08 4.16
C PRO A 608 33.33 -8.84 5.24
N LEU A 609 33.42 -7.73 5.96
CA LEU A 609 32.34 -7.26 6.84
C LEU A 609 31.34 -6.41 6.05
N SER A 610 30.06 -6.44 6.44
CA SER A 610 29.10 -5.38 6.06
C SER A 610 29.52 -4.02 6.65
N ASP A 611 28.84 -2.95 6.26
CA ASP A 611 29.05 -1.61 6.81
C ASP A 611 28.88 -1.57 8.31
N PHE A 612 27.72 -2.08 8.77
CA PHE A 612 27.38 -2.10 10.17
C PHE A 612 28.31 -3.02 10.96
N GLN A 613 28.64 -4.19 10.40
CA GLN A 613 29.67 -5.06 10.98
C GLN A 613 31.04 -4.37 11.07
N PHE A 614 31.42 -3.57 10.08
CA PHE A 614 32.68 -2.83 10.10
C PHE A 614 32.67 -1.74 11.17
N LEU A 615 31.56 -1.02 11.34
CA LEU A 615 31.36 -0.07 12.43
C LEU A 615 31.51 -0.78 13.79
N LEU A 616 30.81 -1.89 14.01
CA LEU A 616 30.90 -2.67 15.25
C LEU A 616 32.30 -3.26 15.49
N TRP A 617 32.98 -3.70 14.43
CA TRP A 617 34.36 -4.19 14.48
C TRP A 617 35.31 -3.08 14.94
N MET A 618 35.15 -1.87 14.40
CA MET A 618 35.93 -0.69 14.79
C MET A 618 35.68 -0.34 16.25
N THR A 619 34.42 -0.20 16.67
CA THR A 619 34.09 0.11 18.07
C THR A 619 34.66 -0.93 19.02
N ASN A 620 34.50 -2.24 18.76
CA ASN A 620 35.08 -3.28 19.62
C ASN A 620 36.61 -3.32 19.62
N THR A 621 37.26 -2.93 18.53
CA THR A 621 38.73 -2.93 18.41
C THR A 621 39.35 -1.77 19.18
N PHE A 622 38.69 -0.62 19.23
CA PHE A 622 39.21 0.61 19.82
C PHE A 622 38.59 0.99 21.17
N GLU A 623 37.42 0.44 21.51
CA GLU A 623 36.74 0.63 22.79
C GLU A 623 36.49 -0.71 23.47
N PRO A 624 37.43 -1.18 24.33
CA PRO A 624 37.28 -2.43 25.07
C PRO A 624 36.05 -2.50 26.00
N ARG A 625 35.38 -1.38 26.28
CA ARG A 625 34.15 -1.32 27.06
C ARG A 625 32.88 -1.53 26.23
N ALA A 626 32.95 -1.37 24.90
CA ALA A 626 31.83 -1.57 23.97
C ALA A 626 31.50 -3.07 23.70
N ARG A 627 32.02 -3.98 24.53
CA ARG A 627 31.95 -5.45 24.39
C ARG A 627 30.57 -6.07 24.67
N LYS A 628 29.51 -5.27 24.75
CA LYS A 628 28.19 -5.65 25.30
C LYS A 628 27.05 -5.45 24.30
N LEU A 629 27.18 -5.98 23.08
CA LEU A 629 26.16 -5.89 22.04
C LEU A 629 25.62 -7.28 21.71
N ASN A 630 24.85 -7.85 22.63
CA ASN A 630 24.16 -9.12 22.44
C ASN A 630 22.65 -8.88 22.37
N ILE A 631 22.01 -9.57 21.44
CA ILE A 631 20.56 -9.72 21.39
C ILE A 631 20.26 -11.03 22.12
N VAL A 632 19.65 -10.89 23.29
CA VAL A 632 19.18 -12.02 24.11
C VAL A 632 17.67 -12.11 24.02
N ASP A 633 17.14 -13.33 24.07
CA ASP A 633 15.71 -13.58 24.10
C ASP A 633 15.41 -14.90 24.82
N ARG A 634 14.17 -15.11 25.27
CA ARG A 634 13.77 -16.32 25.98
C ARG A 634 12.31 -16.70 25.76
N LYS A 635 12.01 -17.99 25.86
CA LYS A 635 10.64 -18.54 25.88
C LYS A 635 10.46 -19.49 27.05
N ARG A 636 9.46 -19.24 27.89
CA ARG A 636 9.00 -20.16 28.94
C ARG A 636 7.79 -20.92 28.44
N LEU A 637 7.78 -22.22 28.68
CA LEU A 637 6.85 -23.17 28.07
C LEU A 637 6.24 -24.04 29.15
N GLN A 638 4.95 -24.36 28.99
CA GLN A 638 4.32 -25.41 29.77
C GLN A 638 4.66 -26.77 29.15
N GLY A 639 5.46 -27.56 29.87
CA GLY A 639 5.99 -28.85 29.45
C GLY A 639 7.50 -28.84 29.23
N TYR A 640 8.10 -30.02 29.27
CA TYR A 640 9.52 -30.23 28.99
C TYR A 640 9.77 -30.41 27.49
N LEU A 641 10.72 -29.63 26.96
CA LEU A 641 11.21 -29.82 25.60
C LEU A 641 12.09 -31.07 25.50
N ASN A 642 11.85 -31.88 24.46
CA ASN A 642 12.79 -32.92 24.03
C ASN A 642 14.14 -32.31 23.61
N GLU A 643 15.17 -32.58 24.42
CA GLU A 643 16.55 -32.11 24.22
C GLU A 643 17.11 -32.49 22.84
N LYS A 644 17.00 -33.75 22.43
CA LYS A 644 17.55 -34.24 21.16
C LYS A 644 16.90 -33.60 19.94
N ALA A 645 15.59 -33.38 19.99
CA ALA A 645 14.87 -32.69 18.94
C ALA A 645 15.27 -31.21 18.85
N LEU A 646 15.51 -30.57 20.00
CA LEU A 646 15.97 -29.18 20.05
C LEU A 646 17.42 -29.04 19.57
N GLU A 647 18.31 -29.95 19.96
CA GLU A 647 19.68 -30.00 19.44
C GLU A 647 19.70 -30.16 17.92
N PHE A 648 18.88 -31.08 17.39
CA PHE A 648 18.71 -31.23 15.94
C PHE A 648 18.21 -29.95 15.28
N ALA A 649 17.20 -29.29 15.87
CA ALA A 649 16.66 -28.04 15.35
C ALA A 649 17.73 -26.94 15.30
N PHE A 650 18.58 -26.82 16.32
CA PHE A 650 19.71 -25.88 16.27
C PHE A 650 20.74 -26.26 15.20
N GLN A 651 21.10 -27.54 15.06
CA GLN A 651 22.01 -27.99 14.01
C GLN A 651 21.44 -27.70 12.61
N ALA A 652 20.12 -27.89 12.44
CA ALA A 652 19.37 -27.56 11.24
C ALA A 652 19.42 -26.06 10.90
N VAL A 653 19.13 -25.20 11.88
CA VAL A 653 19.24 -23.74 11.74
C VAL A 653 20.66 -23.32 11.42
N LEU A 654 21.68 -23.86 12.10
CA LEU A 654 23.10 -23.56 11.83
C LEU A 654 23.53 -23.99 10.43
N LYS A 655 23.00 -25.11 9.92
CA LYS A 655 23.22 -25.59 8.56
C LYS A 655 22.57 -24.68 7.52
N LYS A 656 21.35 -24.20 7.81
CA LYS A 656 20.61 -23.26 6.97
C LYS A 656 21.31 -21.89 6.98
N HIS A 657 21.50 -21.28 8.14
CA HIS A 657 21.98 -19.91 8.30
C HIS A 657 23.47 -19.83 8.63
N ARG A 658 24.31 -19.71 7.60
CA ARG A 658 25.77 -19.66 7.79
C ARG A 658 26.26 -18.45 8.59
N ALA A 659 25.49 -17.37 8.72
CA ALA A 659 25.85 -16.20 9.52
C ALA A 659 26.18 -16.59 10.98
N LEU A 660 25.47 -17.58 11.52
CA LEU A 660 25.68 -18.12 12.86
C LEU A 660 26.99 -18.92 13.00
N THR A 661 27.67 -19.23 11.91
CA THR A 661 28.91 -20.04 11.90
C THR A 661 30.13 -19.22 11.44
N PHE A 662 29.99 -17.90 11.39
CA PHE A 662 31.09 -17.02 11.03
C PHE A 662 32.12 -16.90 12.16
N GLN A 663 33.39 -16.99 11.80
CA GLN A 663 34.52 -16.62 12.64
C GLN A 663 34.95 -15.19 12.29
N ILE A 664 34.75 -14.24 13.20
CA ILE A 664 35.19 -12.85 13.03
C ILE A 664 36.69 -12.75 13.33
N LEU A 665 37.46 -12.08 12.47
CA LEU A 665 38.92 -11.98 12.61
C LEU A 665 39.32 -10.76 13.45
N LYS A 666 40.07 -10.99 14.54
CA LYS A 666 40.51 -9.94 15.49
C LYS A 666 41.34 -8.82 14.86
N LEU A 667 42.26 -9.19 13.98
CA LEU A 667 43.27 -8.26 13.44
C LEU A 667 42.96 -7.81 12.00
N GLN A 668 41.82 -8.23 11.44
CA GLN A 668 41.44 -7.93 10.07
C GLN A 668 39.93 -7.68 10.01
N PRO A 669 39.45 -6.65 9.29
CA PRO A 669 38.01 -6.41 9.12
C PRO A 669 37.43 -7.41 8.11
N ALA A 670 37.37 -8.67 8.50
CA ALA A 670 36.87 -9.80 7.72
C ALA A 670 36.37 -10.93 8.64
N GLN A 671 35.62 -11.85 8.06
CA GLN A 671 35.04 -13.03 8.70
C GLN A 671 35.22 -14.28 7.81
N LYS A 672 35.14 -15.48 8.38
CA LYS A 672 35.29 -16.74 7.63
C LYS A 672 34.23 -17.75 8.05
N ILE A 673 33.82 -18.63 7.13
CA ILE A 673 32.90 -19.73 7.47
C ILE A 673 33.70 -20.82 8.18
N GLN A 674 33.24 -21.23 9.36
CA GLN A 674 33.75 -22.43 10.03
C GLN A 674 33.15 -23.67 9.34
N LYS A 675 34.01 -24.60 8.89
CA LYS A 675 33.55 -25.85 8.24
C LYS A 675 33.08 -26.89 9.25
N ASN A 676 33.77 -26.95 10.39
CA ASN A 676 33.49 -27.86 11.48
C ASN A 676 33.20 -26.98 12.70
N TRP A 677 31.96 -27.07 13.16
CA TRP A 677 31.49 -26.43 14.37
C TRP A 677 30.76 -27.51 15.19
N SER A 678 30.89 -27.44 16.50
CA SER A 678 30.08 -28.21 17.43
C SER A 678 29.12 -27.24 18.12
N PHE A 679 27.85 -27.57 18.12
CA PHE A 679 26.85 -26.88 18.91
C PHE A 679 26.49 -27.80 20.07
N ASN A 680 26.63 -27.29 21.28
CA ASN A 680 26.24 -27.98 22.49
C ASN A 680 25.12 -27.15 23.11
N LEU A 681 23.95 -27.78 23.30
CA LEU A 681 22.89 -27.18 24.08
C LEU A 681 23.26 -27.34 25.56
N ASP A 682 23.35 -26.23 26.28
CA ASP A 682 23.63 -26.27 27.72
C ASP A 682 22.31 -26.51 28.45
N VAL A 683 22.15 -27.72 28.98
CA VAL A 683 20.93 -28.17 29.66
C VAL A 683 21.15 -28.13 31.16
N VAL A 684 20.30 -27.40 31.87
CA VAL A 684 20.36 -27.23 33.31
C VAL A 684 19.05 -27.71 33.92
N ASP A 685 19.15 -28.68 34.82
CA ASP A 685 18.00 -29.19 35.57
C ASP A 685 17.87 -28.43 36.90
N LEU A 686 16.82 -27.61 37.00
CA LEU A 686 16.45 -26.85 38.19
C LEU A 686 15.19 -27.41 38.87
N THR A 687 14.72 -28.60 38.46
CA THR A 687 13.46 -29.20 38.96
C THR A 687 13.45 -29.47 40.46
N THR A 688 14.63 -29.53 41.09
CA THR A 688 14.81 -29.73 42.53
C THR A 688 14.81 -28.43 43.36
N LEU A 689 14.84 -27.26 42.71
CA LEU A 689 14.82 -25.96 43.37
C LEU A 689 13.38 -25.46 43.56
N SER A 690 13.18 -24.49 44.46
CA SER A 690 11.91 -23.75 44.49
C SER A 690 11.76 -22.83 43.27
N SER A 691 10.54 -22.41 42.93
CA SER A 691 10.28 -21.50 41.80
C SER A 691 11.06 -20.17 41.93
N ASN A 692 11.12 -19.60 43.14
CA ASN A 692 11.90 -18.38 43.41
C ASN A 692 13.41 -18.57 43.18
N GLN A 693 13.97 -19.70 43.65
CA GLN A 693 15.39 -20.00 43.43
C GLN A 693 15.68 -20.25 41.95
N SER A 694 14.77 -20.94 41.25
CA SER A 694 14.87 -21.17 39.81
C SER A 694 14.84 -19.86 39.02
N ASP A 695 13.93 -18.95 39.35
CA ASP A 695 13.86 -17.63 38.71
C ASP A 695 15.12 -16.78 38.96
N MET A 696 15.73 -16.86 40.14
CA MET A 696 17.02 -16.21 40.41
C MET A 696 18.13 -16.75 39.53
N GLU A 697 18.25 -18.07 39.36
CA GLU A 697 19.23 -18.70 38.46
C GLU A 697 18.99 -18.31 36.99
N LEU A 698 17.73 -18.26 36.55
CA LEU A 698 17.36 -17.83 35.20
C LEU A 698 17.75 -16.36 34.94
N GLN A 699 17.53 -15.47 35.92
CA GLN A 699 17.94 -14.06 35.85
C GLN A 699 19.47 -13.92 35.82
N GLN A 700 20.19 -14.68 36.65
CA GLN A 700 21.66 -14.70 36.63
C GLN A 700 22.20 -15.21 35.28
N SER A 701 21.59 -16.25 34.72
CA SER A 701 21.92 -16.76 33.40
C SER A 701 21.70 -15.70 32.31
N MET A 702 20.55 -15.01 32.31
CA MET A 702 20.29 -13.92 31.36
C MET A 702 21.31 -12.78 31.50
N ALA A 703 21.61 -12.35 32.74
CA ALA A 703 22.62 -11.33 33.00
C ALA A 703 24.02 -11.76 32.49
N HIS A 704 24.36 -13.03 32.65
CA HIS A 704 25.59 -13.59 32.10
C HIS A 704 25.58 -13.61 30.56
N LEU A 705 24.48 -14.04 29.92
CA LEU A 705 24.34 -14.04 28.46
C LEU A 705 24.41 -12.63 27.86
N ILE A 706 23.83 -11.62 28.52
CA ILE A 706 23.91 -10.21 28.12
C ILE A 706 25.35 -9.72 28.15
N ASN A 707 26.09 -10.04 29.20
CA ASN A 707 27.48 -9.62 29.38
C ASN A 707 28.49 -10.57 28.69
N PHE A 708 28.02 -11.61 28.03
CA PHE A 708 28.89 -12.62 27.42
C PHE A 708 29.63 -12.02 26.22
N TYR A 709 30.95 -12.26 26.15
CA TYR A 709 31.75 -11.81 25.01
C TYR A 709 32.16 -13.00 24.13
N PRO A 710 31.56 -13.18 22.94
CA PRO A 710 31.80 -14.36 22.10
C PRO A 710 33.14 -14.36 21.33
N TRP A 711 33.92 -13.27 21.37
CA TRP A 711 35.10 -13.11 20.51
C TRP A 711 36.43 -13.46 21.22
N PRO A 712 37.34 -14.27 20.63
CA PRO A 712 37.23 -15.08 19.41
C PRO A 712 37.15 -16.55 19.79
N LYS A 713 35.94 -17.11 19.92
CA LYS A 713 35.78 -18.57 20.06
C LYS A 713 35.49 -19.21 18.71
N LYS A 714 35.96 -20.45 18.50
CA LYS A 714 35.67 -21.28 17.32
C LYS A 714 34.29 -21.96 17.44
N THR A 715 33.34 -21.27 18.04
CA THR A 715 31.99 -21.77 18.30
C THR A 715 30.99 -21.03 17.42
N PRO A 716 29.80 -21.60 17.17
CA PRO A 716 28.69 -20.84 16.62
C PRO A 716 28.43 -19.54 17.39
N LEU A 717 27.98 -18.51 16.68
CA LEU A 717 27.57 -17.21 17.19
C LEU A 717 26.12 -17.22 17.68
N VAL A 718 25.70 -18.35 18.24
CA VAL A 718 24.45 -18.53 18.96
C VAL A 718 24.74 -19.38 20.18
N ILE A 719 24.27 -18.93 21.33
CA ILE A 719 24.33 -19.65 22.59
C ILE A 719 22.90 -19.95 22.97
N ALA A 720 22.63 -21.18 23.35
CA ALA A 720 21.34 -21.58 23.87
C ALA A 720 21.52 -22.31 25.19
N LYS A 721 20.64 -22.01 26.13
CA LYS A 721 20.52 -22.71 27.42
C LYS A 721 19.09 -23.18 27.58
N LEU A 722 18.90 -24.47 27.86
CA LEU A 722 17.61 -25.06 28.17
C LEU A 722 17.57 -25.32 29.67
N PHE A 723 16.55 -24.80 30.33
CA PHE A 723 16.30 -25.03 31.75
C PHE A 723 15.05 -25.88 31.91
N PHE A 724 15.17 -26.97 32.67
CA PHE A 724 14.00 -27.68 33.20
C PHE A 724 13.68 -27.09 34.58
N LEU A 725 12.44 -26.65 34.73
CA LEU A 725 11.96 -25.91 35.90
C LEU A 725 10.97 -26.76 36.71
N PRO A 726 10.69 -26.40 37.97
CA PRO A 726 9.57 -26.96 38.71
C PRO A 726 8.24 -26.84 37.95
N ASP A 727 7.22 -27.59 38.39
CA ASP A 727 5.85 -27.52 37.85
C ASP A 727 5.72 -27.90 36.36
N ASN A 728 6.62 -28.76 35.87
CA ASN A 728 6.64 -29.24 34.48
C ASN A 728 6.73 -28.08 33.48
N GLU A 729 7.68 -27.18 33.71
CA GLU A 729 7.98 -26.05 32.83
C GLU A 729 9.39 -26.14 32.24
N SER A 730 9.59 -25.50 31.10
CA SER A 730 10.94 -25.29 30.58
C SER A 730 11.14 -23.86 30.09
N GLU A 731 12.38 -23.36 30.21
CA GLU A 731 12.77 -22.06 29.65
C GLU A 731 13.94 -22.25 28.69
N LEU A 732 13.77 -21.79 27.45
CA LEU A 732 14.84 -21.71 26.47
C LEU A 732 15.34 -20.27 26.41
N GLN A 733 16.60 -20.05 26.79
CA GLN A 733 17.29 -18.77 26.66
C GLN A 733 18.26 -18.81 25.50
N ILE A 734 18.27 -17.77 24.67
CA ILE A 734 19.17 -17.64 23.52
C ILE A 734 19.93 -16.32 23.56
N CYS A 735 21.15 -16.33 23.02
CA CYS A 735 21.98 -15.15 22.85
C CYS A 735 22.69 -15.17 21.51
N MET A 736 22.55 -14.08 20.74
CA MET A 736 23.26 -13.83 19.49
C MET A 736 23.95 -12.47 19.54
N PRO A 737 25.21 -12.34 19.12
CA PRO A 737 25.86 -11.04 19.06
C PRO A 737 25.27 -10.21 17.92
N HIS A 738 25.02 -8.93 18.19
CA HIS A 738 24.48 -7.93 17.25
C HIS A 738 25.34 -7.79 15.96
N PHE A 739 26.56 -8.34 15.97
CA PHE A 739 27.42 -8.46 14.80
C PHE A 739 26.84 -9.35 13.69
N ILE A 740 26.02 -10.35 14.03
CA ILE A 740 25.39 -11.26 13.05
C ILE A 740 23.87 -11.28 13.14
N SER A 741 23.28 -10.54 14.06
CA SER A 741 21.84 -10.47 14.25
C SER A 741 21.35 -9.02 14.32
N ASP A 742 20.11 -8.84 13.93
CA ASP A 742 19.27 -7.67 14.19
C ASP A 742 18.01 -8.12 14.95
N ASP A 743 17.15 -7.17 15.31
CA ASP A 743 15.94 -7.42 16.11
C ASP A 743 14.97 -8.43 15.47
N HIS A 744 15.03 -8.64 14.14
CA HIS A 744 14.17 -9.58 13.42
C HIS A 744 14.70 -11.03 13.46
N CYS A 745 15.99 -11.22 13.78
CA CYS A 745 16.62 -12.54 13.76
C CYS A 745 16.10 -13.48 14.84
N THR A 746 15.68 -12.98 16.01
CA THR A 746 15.15 -13.83 17.08
C THR A 746 13.81 -14.46 16.69
N ASP A 747 12.96 -13.72 15.98
CA ASP A 747 11.69 -14.22 15.44
C ASP A 747 11.91 -15.32 14.39
N ILE A 748 12.84 -15.10 13.45
CA ILE A 748 13.23 -16.13 12.46
C ILE A 748 13.76 -17.37 13.18
N LEU A 749 14.66 -17.17 14.16
CA LEU A 749 15.28 -18.25 14.90
C LEU A 749 14.24 -19.11 15.63
N PHE A 750 13.35 -18.50 16.41
CA PHE A 750 12.31 -19.26 17.12
C PHE A 750 11.32 -19.94 16.16
N SER A 751 10.91 -19.26 15.08
CA SER A 751 10.01 -19.86 14.08
C SER A 751 10.63 -21.12 13.46
N GLU A 752 11.89 -21.02 13.01
CA GLU A 752 12.57 -22.15 12.38
C GLU A 752 12.95 -23.25 13.38
N LEU A 753 13.36 -22.90 14.60
CA LEU A 753 13.58 -23.89 15.66
C LEU A 753 12.32 -24.72 15.88
N SER A 754 11.16 -24.07 16.02
CA SER A 754 9.88 -24.78 16.16
C SER A 754 9.58 -25.68 14.96
N GLN A 755 9.80 -25.20 13.74
CA GLN A 755 9.54 -25.99 12.53
C GLN A 755 10.46 -27.21 12.40
N PHE A 756 11.75 -27.07 12.69
CA PHE A 756 12.71 -28.18 12.63
C PHE A 756 12.55 -29.14 13.80
N TYR A 757 12.20 -28.63 14.98
CA TYR A 757 11.89 -29.44 16.16
C TYR A 757 10.76 -30.43 15.87
N LEU A 758 9.65 -29.93 15.31
CA LEU A 758 8.49 -30.76 14.96
C LEU A 758 8.78 -31.80 13.87
N LYS A 759 9.87 -31.63 13.11
CA LYS A 759 10.27 -32.54 12.02
C LYS A 759 11.49 -33.40 12.35
N TYR A 760 11.88 -33.48 13.63
CA TYR A 760 13.09 -34.17 14.09
C TYR A 760 13.24 -35.61 13.56
N ASN A 761 12.13 -36.36 13.48
CA ASN A 761 12.16 -37.76 13.00
C ASN A 761 11.94 -37.91 11.48
N GLU A 762 11.66 -36.82 10.78
CA GLU A 762 11.25 -36.84 9.36
C GLU A 762 12.31 -36.28 8.42
N LEU A 763 13.25 -35.48 8.92
CA LEU A 763 14.29 -34.83 8.12
C LEU A 763 15.70 -35.19 8.55
N SER A 764 16.60 -35.30 7.57
CA SER A 764 18.04 -35.35 7.80
C SER A 764 18.67 -33.95 7.68
N ILE A 765 19.68 -33.65 8.50
CA ILE A 765 20.46 -32.39 8.42
C ILE A 765 21.08 -32.18 7.03
N ASN A 766 21.38 -33.26 6.31
CA ASN A 766 21.97 -33.18 4.97
C ASN A 766 20.98 -32.67 3.91
N GLU A 767 19.68 -32.77 4.14
CA GLU A 767 18.62 -32.31 3.22
C GLU A 767 18.36 -30.81 3.36
N ILE A 768 18.89 -30.19 4.41
CA ILE A 768 18.70 -28.77 4.71
C ILE A 768 19.53 -27.91 3.76
N LYS A 769 18.83 -27.14 2.94
CA LYS A 769 19.44 -26.18 2.01
C LYS A 769 20.02 -25.00 2.79
N THR A 770 21.29 -24.68 2.51
CA THR A 770 21.95 -23.50 3.07
C THR A 770 21.42 -22.21 2.45
N ASP A 771 21.06 -21.26 3.31
CA ASP A 771 20.83 -19.86 2.98
C ASP A 771 22.17 -19.11 2.82
N SER A 772 22.34 -18.45 1.68
CA SER A 772 23.53 -17.64 1.36
C SER A 772 23.23 -16.14 1.21
N HIS A 773 22.00 -15.70 1.48
CA HIS A 773 21.55 -14.34 1.17
C HIS A 773 22.24 -13.27 2.02
N PHE A 774 22.56 -13.51 3.29
CA PHE A 774 23.32 -12.55 4.10
C PHE A 774 24.75 -12.35 3.55
N LYS A 775 25.38 -13.42 3.10
CA LYS A 775 26.68 -13.35 2.42
C LYS A 775 26.57 -12.53 1.14
N GLU A 776 25.54 -12.77 0.34
CA GLU A 776 25.26 -12.00 -0.87
C GLU A 776 25.06 -10.51 -0.56
N HIS A 777 24.28 -10.19 0.49
CA HIS A 777 24.05 -8.84 0.96
C HIS A 777 25.37 -8.10 1.25
N ILE A 778 26.25 -8.70 2.06
CA ILE A 778 27.57 -8.12 2.39
C ILE A 778 28.38 -7.77 1.12
N PHE A 779 28.42 -8.68 0.14
CA PHE A 779 29.19 -8.44 -1.08
C PHE A 779 28.56 -7.39 -1.98
N ASN A 780 27.23 -7.34 -2.05
CA ASN A 780 26.48 -6.33 -2.81
C ASN A 780 26.71 -4.94 -2.21
N GLU A 781 26.57 -4.82 -0.89
CA GLU A 781 26.80 -3.57 -0.15
C GLU A 781 28.23 -3.05 -0.37
N ARG A 782 29.24 -3.92 -0.26
CA ARG A 782 30.64 -3.52 -0.51
C ARG A 782 30.92 -3.10 -1.93
N THR A 783 30.22 -3.69 -2.89
CA THR A 783 30.36 -3.29 -4.30
C THR A 783 29.75 -1.92 -4.50
N ALA A 784 28.58 -1.66 -3.92
CA ALA A 784 27.93 -0.35 -3.97
C ALA A 784 28.78 0.75 -3.32
N MET A 785 29.30 0.51 -2.10
CA MET A 785 30.23 1.43 -1.44
C MET A 785 31.40 1.80 -2.33
N LYS A 786 32.07 0.84 -2.98
CA LYS A 786 33.22 1.13 -3.85
C LYS A 786 32.87 2.03 -5.03
N MET A 787 31.66 1.93 -5.55
CA MET A 787 31.23 2.70 -6.72
C MET A 787 30.84 4.14 -6.36
N HIS A 788 30.22 4.35 -5.20
CA HIS A 788 29.61 5.63 -4.82
C HIS A 788 30.38 6.41 -3.74
N LEU A 789 31.44 5.83 -3.15
CA LEU A 789 32.10 6.37 -1.95
C LEU A 789 32.44 7.87 -2.02
N GLU A 790 33.02 8.34 -3.12
CA GLU A 790 33.55 9.71 -3.21
C GLU A 790 32.42 10.75 -3.34
N GLU A 791 31.39 10.45 -4.13
CA GLU A 791 30.19 11.29 -4.28
C GLU A 791 29.40 11.35 -2.97
N ASP A 792 29.18 10.20 -2.35
CA ASP A 792 28.47 10.07 -1.09
C ASP A 792 29.19 10.83 0.04
N ILE A 793 30.52 10.73 0.13
CA ILE A 793 31.33 11.52 1.10
C ILE A 793 31.05 13.01 0.95
N GLN A 794 31.11 13.54 -0.28
CA GLN A 794 30.94 14.97 -0.53
C GLN A 794 29.55 15.45 -0.11
N PHE A 795 28.52 14.65 -0.42
CA PHE A 795 27.15 14.94 0.01
C PHE A 795 27.04 15.00 1.54
N TRP A 796 27.50 13.96 2.25
CA TRP A 796 27.33 13.88 3.71
C TRP A 796 28.14 14.94 4.45
N GLU A 797 29.34 15.30 3.98
CA GLU A 797 30.12 16.40 4.54
C GLU A 797 29.38 17.74 4.38
N LYS A 798 28.79 18.00 3.21
CA LYS A 798 28.00 19.22 2.96
C LYS A 798 26.71 19.25 3.76
N TYR A 799 25.98 18.14 3.80
CA TYR A 799 24.70 18.03 4.49
C TYR A 799 24.84 18.27 6.00
N LEU A 800 25.87 17.68 6.63
CA LEU A 800 26.11 17.77 8.08
C LEU A 800 27.05 18.91 8.50
N GLN A 801 27.53 19.74 7.56
CA GLN A 801 28.53 20.78 7.80
C GLN A 801 28.20 21.71 8.98
N ASP A 802 26.92 22.02 9.19
CA ASP A 802 26.44 22.98 10.21
C ASP A 802 25.60 22.33 11.32
N ALA A 803 25.58 21.01 11.43
CA ALA A 803 24.84 20.29 12.47
C ALA A 803 25.73 19.98 13.68
N ASN A 804 25.22 20.23 14.88
CA ASN A 804 25.91 19.91 16.15
C ASN A 804 25.31 18.67 16.82
N LEU A 805 26.11 17.99 17.65
CA LEU A 805 25.61 16.97 18.59
C LEU A 805 24.65 17.60 19.60
N PHE A 806 23.72 16.79 20.11
CA PHE A 806 22.80 17.24 21.14
C PHE A 806 23.54 17.32 22.48
N THR A 807 23.41 18.43 23.21
CA THR A 807 24.07 18.62 24.50
C THR A 807 23.09 18.43 25.65
N PHE A 808 23.43 17.53 26.58
CA PHE A 808 22.68 17.36 27.83
C PHE A 808 23.27 18.21 28.97
N PRO A 809 22.46 18.68 29.94
CA PRO A 809 22.98 19.35 31.13
C PRO A 809 23.87 18.41 31.97
N GLU A 810 25.01 18.91 32.45
CA GLU A 810 26.04 18.10 33.13
C GLU A 810 25.52 17.46 34.43
N GLU A 811 24.60 18.14 35.13
CA GLU A 811 23.99 17.67 36.36
C GLU A 811 23.14 16.40 36.19
N HIS A 812 22.78 16.05 34.96
CA HIS A 812 21.99 14.85 34.64
C HIS A 812 22.86 13.68 34.18
N ILE A 813 24.15 13.88 33.92
CA ILE A 813 25.06 12.86 33.39
C ILE A 813 25.73 12.07 34.52
N ILE A 814 25.85 10.77 34.34
CA ILE A 814 26.58 9.86 35.24
C ILE A 814 27.76 9.26 34.44
N PRO A 815 29.01 9.72 34.64
CA PRO A 815 30.15 9.29 33.83
C PRO A 815 30.58 7.83 33.99
N ASN A 816 30.17 7.15 35.06
CA ASN A 816 30.55 5.75 35.33
C ASN A 816 29.39 4.97 35.94
N MET A 817 28.36 4.72 35.12
CA MET A 817 27.13 4.02 35.51
C MET A 817 27.37 2.69 36.22
N GLN A 818 28.40 1.93 35.81
CA GLN A 818 28.72 0.62 36.40
C GLN A 818 29.24 0.73 37.83
N ALA A 819 30.10 1.70 38.13
CA ALA A 819 30.59 1.90 39.50
C ALA A 819 29.47 2.34 40.45
N GLU A 820 28.49 3.08 39.93
CA GLU A 820 27.33 3.57 40.68
C GLU A 820 26.19 2.55 40.77
N GLY A 821 26.31 1.38 40.13
CA GLY A 821 25.26 0.36 40.11
C GLY A 821 23.95 0.80 39.42
N VAL A 822 24.01 1.80 38.54
CA VAL A 822 22.83 2.38 37.88
C VAL A 822 22.64 1.75 36.49
N PRO A 823 21.42 1.27 36.14
CA PRO A 823 21.15 0.74 34.80
C PRO A 823 21.17 1.85 33.73
N TYR A 824 21.62 1.53 32.52
CA TYR A 824 21.58 2.47 31.38
C TYR A 824 20.16 2.69 30.87
N SER A 825 19.29 1.69 30.92
CA SER A 825 17.95 1.72 30.35
C SER A 825 16.85 1.96 31.39
N THR A 826 15.88 2.78 31.03
CA THR A 826 14.59 2.91 31.73
C THR A 826 13.48 2.43 30.79
N TYR A 827 12.64 1.50 31.25
CA TYR A 827 11.50 0.97 30.51
C TYR A 827 10.20 1.60 30.99
N SER A 828 9.67 2.51 30.20
CA SER A 828 8.44 3.22 30.52
C SER A 828 7.29 2.70 29.65
N ILE A 829 6.14 2.43 30.26
CA ILE A 829 4.93 2.06 29.52
C ILE A 829 4.42 3.31 28.79
N LEU A 830 4.09 3.16 27.50
CA LEU A 830 3.35 4.17 26.76
C LEU A 830 1.85 3.86 26.86
N PRO A 831 1.03 4.76 27.41
CA PRO A 831 -0.41 4.53 27.47
C PRO A 831 -1.00 4.34 26.07
N GLU A 832 -1.86 3.34 25.91
CA GLU A 832 -2.56 3.08 24.65
C GLU A 832 -3.37 4.30 24.19
N GLU A 833 -3.97 5.05 25.11
CA GLU A 833 -4.69 6.28 24.80
C GLU A 833 -3.77 7.34 24.18
N SER A 834 -2.57 7.53 24.71
CA SER A 834 -1.57 8.47 24.17
C SER A 834 -1.12 8.05 22.77
N LEU A 835 -0.98 6.75 22.52
CA LEU A 835 -0.63 6.24 21.19
C LEU A 835 -1.78 6.37 20.19
N LEU A 836 -3.02 6.18 20.64
CA LEU A 836 -4.21 6.41 19.82
C LEU A 836 -4.31 7.89 19.43
N ARG A 837 -4.10 8.82 20.38
CA ARG A 837 -4.01 10.27 20.13
C ARG A 837 -3.01 10.58 19.03
N LEU A 838 -1.80 10.02 19.14
CA LEU A 838 -0.76 10.21 18.15
C LEU A 838 -1.14 9.64 16.79
N LYS A 839 -1.74 8.45 16.75
CA LYS A 839 -2.18 7.79 15.51
C LYS A 839 -3.21 8.65 14.77
N LEU A 840 -4.25 9.11 15.47
CA LEU A 840 -5.28 9.99 14.91
C LEU A 840 -4.69 11.31 14.41
N PHE A 841 -3.77 11.91 15.19
CA PHE A 841 -3.05 13.10 14.75
C PHE A 841 -2.25 12.87 13.47
N CYS A 842 -1.57 11.72 13.35
CA CYS A 842 -0.80 11.34 12.16
C CYS A 842 -1.69 11.21 10.92
N GLU A 843 -2.83 10.53 11.05
CA GLU A 843 -3.81 10.32 9.98
C GLU A 843 -4.35 11.66 9.46
N ARG A 844 -4.77 12.56 10.36
CA ARG A 844 -5.28 13.90 10.02
C ARG A 844 -4.28 14.78 9.28
N ASN A 845 -3.00 14.67 9.62
CA ASN A 845 -1.96 15.56 9.09
C ASN A 845 -1.11 14.91 7.99
N HIS A 846 -1.48 13.72 7.51
CA HIS A 846 -0.72 12.93 6.53
C HIS A 846 0.76 12.72 6.92
N ILE A 847 0.99 12.49 8.22
CA ILE A 847 2.31 12.21 8.80
C ILE A 847 2.40 10.71 9.08
N SER A 848 3.56 10.10 8.82
CA SER A 848 3.77 8.69 9.21
C SER A 848 4.01 8.59 10.72
N MET A 849 3.48 7.53 11.35
CA MET A 849 3.71 7.24 12.78
C MET A 849 5.20 7.25 13.14
N ASN A 850 6.05 6.69 12.26
CA ASN A 850 7.50 6.70 12.44
C ASN A 850 8.09 8.11 12.54
N ASN A 851 7.68 9.03 11.66
CA ASN A 851 8.19 10.39 11.65
C ASN A 851 7.70 11.17 12.88
N ALA A 852 6.44 10.97 13.26
CA ALA A 852 5.86 11.61 14.43
C ALA A 852 6.54 11.15 15.72
N LEU A 853 6.81 9.84 15.88
CA LEU A 853 7.55 9.32 17.05
C LEU A 853 8.98 9.88 17.12
N CYS A 854 9.69 9.96 15.99
CA CYS A 854 11.00 10.62 15.94
C CYS A 854 10.92 12.11 16.34
N ALA A 855 9.91 12.82 15.84
CA ALA A 855 9.69 14.23 16.14
C ALA A 855 9.32 14.45 17.61
N ILE A 856 8.50 13.58 18.22
CA ILE A 856 8.12 13.68 19.63
C ILE A 856 9.34 13.51 20.54
N ILE A 857 10.24 12.56 20.27
CA ILE A 857 11.48 12.43 21.04
C ILE A 857 12.30 13.72 20.97
N ALA A 858 12.47 14.26 19.77
CA ALA A 858 13.24 15.48 19.57
C ALA A 858 12.59 16.71 20.28
N LEU A 859 11.26 16.81 20.29
CA LEU A 859 10.53 17.84 21.05
C LEU A 859 10.65 17.62 22.56
N ALA A 860 10.54 16.39 23.04
CA ALA A 860 10.67 16.06 24.46
C ALA A 860 12.06 16.39 24.99
N LEU A 861 13.11 16.07 24.21
CA LEU A 861 14.49 16.45 24.52
C LEU A 861 14.65 17.98 24.59
N ARG A 862 14.08 18.73 23.64
CA ARG A 862 14.06 20.21 23.67
C ARG A 862 13.39 20.73 24.94
N ASN A 863 12.22 20.21 25.28
CA ASN A 863 11.43 20.68 26.42
C ASN A 863 12.11 20.34 27.77
N CYS A 864 12.74 19.16 27.88
CA CYS A 864 13.40 18.71 29.11
C CYS A 864 14.72 19.42 29.40
N CYS A 865 15.52 19.73 28.36
CA CYS A 865 16.85 20.30 28.51
C CYS A 865 16.87 21.84 28.38
N GLY A 866 15.79 22.45 27.89
CA GLY A 866 15.71 23.89 27.63
C GLY A 866 16.38 24.31 26.32
N HIS A 867 16.58 25.62 26.12
CA HIS A 867 17.26 26.16 24.93
C HIS A 867 18.77 25.89 25.01
N CYS A 868 19.20 24.63 24.84
CA CYS A 868 20.61 24.23 24.89
C CYS A 868 21.44 24.71 23.69
N TYR A 869 20.81 25.36 22.71
CA TYR A 869 21.45 25.83 21.49
C TYR A 869 21.95 27.27 21.66
N GLN A 870 23.07 27.47 22.37
CA GLN A 870 23.81 28.73 22.26
C GLN A 870 24.47 28.78 20.86
N GLY A 871 23.75 29.30 19.87
CA GLY A 871 24.23 29.48 18.49
C GLY A 871 23.26 28.92 17.44
N ASN A 872 23.58 27.74 16.89
CA ASN A 872 22.85 27.15 15.76
C ASN A 872 21.83 26.09 16.26
N PRO A 873 20.51 26.26 16.01
CA PRO A 873 19.47 25.29 16.39
C PRO A 873 19.48 24.01 15.54
N SER A 874 20.37 23.91 14.54
CA SER A 874 20.51 22.70 13.74
C SER A 874 21.29 21.61 14.47
N THR A 875 20.61 20.49 14.68
CA THR A 875 21.19 19.24 15.19
C THR A 875 20.81 18.08 14.27
N PHE A 876 21.08 16.85 14.68
CA PHE A 876 20.64 15.67 13.95
C PHE A 876 20.24 14.57 14.93
N LEU A 877 19.35 13.71 14.46
CA LEU A 877 19.04 12.43 15.08
C LEU A 877 19.39 11.31 14.12
N ASN A 878 19.83 10.19 14.64
CA ASN A 878 20.11 8.99 13.87
C ASN A 878 18.88 8.09 13.89
N ARG A 879 18.41 7.73 12.70
CA ARG A 879 17.40 6.68 12.56
C ARG A 879 18.10 5.38 12.25
N ILE A 880 17.81 4.34 13.03
CA ILE A 880 18.27 2.99 12.76
C ILE A 880 17.26 2.35 11.81
N GLN A 881 17.71 2.03 10.59
CA GLN A 881 16.84 1.44 9.57
C GLN A 881 17.30 0.05 9.20
N SER A 882 16.31 -0.81 8.91
CA SER A 882 16.59 -2.12 8.30
C SER A 882 17.05 -1.96 6.85
N THR A 883 18.04 -2.74 6.44
CA THR A 883 18.48 -2.91 5.05
C THR A 883 17.88 -4.15 4.40
N ARG A 884 16.85 -4.77 5.02
CA ARG A 884 16.00 -5.82 4.44
C ARG A 884 15.03 -5.22 3.42
N ASP A 885 15.60 -4.60 2.40
CA ASP A 885 14.84 -4.04 1.30
C ASP A 885 14.40 -5.14 0.31
N ASN A 886 14.93 -6.36 0.44
CA ASN A 886 14.67 -7.52 -0.42
C ASN A 886 13.84 -8.57 0.31
N SER A 887 12.73 -9.01 -0.29
CA SER A 887 11.89 -10.07 0.27
C SER A 887 12.65 -11.39 0.47
N ASN A 888 13.72 -11.63 -0.30
CA ASN A 888 14.58 -12.79 -0.06
C ASN A 888 15.32 -12.75 1.29
N TYR A 889 15.47 -11.56 1.88
CA TYR A 889 16.15 -11.39 3.16
C TYR A 889 15.16 -11.56 4.33
N ASP A 890 13.85 -11.59 4.10
CA ASP A 890 12.83 -11.58 5.16
C ASP A 890 12.96 -12.77 6.12
N ASN A 891 13.47 -13.90 5.63
CA ASN A 891 13.69 -15.13 6.39
C ASN A 891 15.17 -15.48 6.60
N THR A 892 16.08 -14.52 6.42
CA THR A 892 17.54 -14.75 6.55
C THR A 892 18.06 -14.21 7.88
N ILE A 893 18.84 -15.03 8.62
CA ILE A 893 19.58 -14.54 9.79
C ILE A 893 20.83 -13.77 9.34
N GLY A 894 20.95 -12.52 9.81
CA GLY A 894 22.01 -11.59 9.49
C GLY A 894 21.77 -10.22 10.12
N CYS A 895 22.81 -9.39 10.22
CA CYS A 895 22.67 -8.02 10.70
C CYS A 895 22.41 -7.07 9.52
N PHE A 896 21.15 -6.70 9.30
CA PHE A 896 20.72 -5.84 8.19
C PHE A 896 20.33 -4.45 8.69
N LEU A 897 21.32 -3.67 9.16
CA LEU A 897 21.07 -2.36 9.75
C LEU A 897 21.95 -1.27 9.12
N ARG A 898 21.43 -0.04 9.17
CA ARG A 898 22.11 1.17 8.73
C ARG A 898 21.72 2.34 9.61
N ILE A 899 22.66 3.27 9.77
CA ILE A 899 22.47 4.54 10.45
C ILE A 899 22.16 5.61 9.41
N GLU A 900 21.10 6.37 9.65
CA GLU A 900 20.69 7.49 8.82
C GLU A 900 20.60 8.78 9.64
N PRO A 901 21.66 9.62 9.61
CA PRO A 901 21.62 10.94 10.23
C PRO A 901 20.58 11.83 9.55
N THR A 902 19.62 12.30 10.32
CA THR A 902 18.52 13.17 9.90
C THR A 902 18.75 14.54 10.52
N LYS A 903 19.15 15.52 9.70
CA LYS A 903 19.36 16.89 10.15
C LYS A 903 18.00 17.53 10.44
N ILE A 904 17.90 18.18 11.59
CA ILE A 904 16.70 18.86 12.06
C ILE A 904 17.05 20.22 12.63
N VAL A 905 16.07 21.12 12.66
CA VAL A 905 16.15 22.42 13.32
C VAL A 905 15.17 22.43 14.49
N LEU A 906 15.72 22.52 15.71
CA LEU A 906 14.98 22.52 16.96
C LEU A 906 14.99 23.91 17.59
N ASP A 907 14.09 24.77 17.14
CA ASP A 907 13.86 26.08 17.75
C ASP A 907 12.62 26.07 18.67
N ALA A 908 12.37 27.20 19.34
CA ALA A 908 11.28 27.37 20.29
C ALA A 908 9.88 27.23 19.66
N LYS A 909 9.76 27.54 18.37
CA LYS A 909 8.50 27.57 17.61
C LYS A 909 8.26 26.29 16.81
N THR A 910 9.26 25.40 16.70
CA THR A 910 9.13 24.12 16.01
C THR A 910 7.94 23.32 16.57
N SER A 911 6.95 23.05 15.71
CA SER A 911 5.80 22.21 16.01
C SER A 911 6.05 20.74 15.62
N LEU A 912 5.21 19.83 16.13
CA LEU A 912 5.25 18.41 15.77
C LEU A 912 5.08 18.18 14.26
N ILE A 913 4.17 18.93 13.62
CA ILE A 913 3.94 18.88 12.16
C ILE A 913 5.21 19.28 11.42
N HIS A 914 5.76 20.45 11.76
CA HIS A 914 6.90 21.01 11.05
C HIS A 914 8.13 20.10 11.18
N LEU A 915 8.39 19.56 12.37
CA LEU A 915 9.50 18.65 12.58
C LEU A 915 9.32 17.32 11.85
N SER A 916 8.10 16.79 11.81
CA SER A 916 7.78 15.58 11.04
C SER A 916 7.98 15.77 9.53
N GLN A 917 7.69 16.96 9.01
CA GLN A 917 7.97 17.34 7.62
C GLN A 917 9.48 17.50 7.36
N GLN A 918 10.23 18.12 8.26
CA GLN A 918 11.70 18.20 8.15
C GLN A 918 12.32 16.79 8.08
N ILE A 919 11.87 15.88 8.95
CA ILE A 919 12.33 14.48 8.96
C ILE A 919 11.98 13.80 7.62
N ARG A 920 10.78 14.03 7.07
CA ARG A 920 10.39 13.50 5.75
C ARG A 920 11.28 14.03 4.62
N ASN A 921 11.55 15.33 4.59
CA ASN A 921 12.38 15.96 3.56
C ASN A 921 13.84 15.48 3.63
N ALA A 922 14.38 15.39 4.85
CA ALA A 922 15.71 14.82 5.09
C ALA A 922 15.85 13.40 4.54
N MET A 923 14.81 12.56 4.61
CA MET A 923 14.84 11.23 3.98
C MET A 923 14.89 11.30 2.46
N ILE A 924 14.16 12.24 1.85
CA ILE A 924 14.16 12.43 0.40
C ILE A 924 15.56 12.86 -0.06
N ASP A 925 16.13 13.87 0.61
CA ASP A 925 17.43 14.46 0.27
C ASP A 925 18.58 13.45 0.41
N THR A 926 18.53 12.61 1.44
CA THR A 926 19.61 11.64 1.73
C THR A 926 19.46 10.32 0.96
N SER A 927 18.29 10.03 0.38
CA SER A 927 17.94 8.72 -0.21
C SER A 927 18.92 8.21 -1.30
N SER A 928 19.50 9.11 -2.08
CA SER A 928 20.42 8.76 -3.17
C SER A 928 21.85 8.48 -2.70
N TYR A 929 22.18 8.85 -1.45
CA TYR A 929 23.54 8.83 -0.91
C TYR A 929 23.71 7.81 0.23
N GLN A 930 22.89 6.76 0.22
CA GLN A 930 22.80 5.79 1.32
C GLN A 930 23.87 4.69 1.27
N TYR A 931 24.75 4.69 0.28
CA TYR A 931 25.88 3.75 0.17
C TYR A 931 27.15 4.24 0.88
N CYS A 932 27.10 5.46 1.42
CA CYS A 932 28.09 6.00 2.31
C CYS A 932 28.24 5.11 3.55
N PRO A 933 29.46 4.72 3.93
CA PRO A 933 29.68 3.96 5.16
C PRO A 933 29.20 4.71 6.40
N ASN A 934 28.57 4.02 7.35
CA ASN A 934 28.06 4.59 8.60
C ASN A 934 29.14 5.38 9.34
N LEU A 935 30.38 4.87 9.38
CA LEU A 935 31.51 5.55 10.01
C LEU A 935 31.83 6.91 9.35
N VAL A 936 31.68 7.01 8.02
CA VAL A 936 31.90 8.25 7.28
C VAL A 936 30.80 9.26 7.58
N LYS A 937 29.53 8.82 7.58
CA LYS A 937 28.39 9.67 7.95
C LYS A 937 28.59 10.27 9.35
N LEU A 938 28.97 9.43 10.32
CA LEU A 938 29.28 9.89 11.68
C LEU A 938 30.49 10.84 11.72
N CYS A 939 31.56 10.57 10.97
CA CYS A 939 32.73 11.46 10.90
C CYS A 939 32.48 12.78 10.14
N SER A 940 31.34 12.91 9.46
CA SER A 940 30.94 14.14 8.76
C SER A 940 30.30 15.16 9.73
N ILE A 941 30.03 14.76 10.97
CA ILE A 941 29.49 15.63 12.02
C ILE A 941 30.58 16.60 12.51
N ASN A 942 30.30 17.90 12.46
CA ASN A 942 31.29 18.95 12.64
C ASN A 942 31.89 19.03 14.07
N SER A 943 31.16 18.56 15.09
CA SER A 943 31.61 18.52 16.50
C SER A 943 32.62 17.40 16.80
N LEU A 944 32.73 16.36 15.97
CA LEU A 944 33.69 15.26 16.13
C LEU A 944 35.06 15.59 15.49
N LYS A 945 35.63 16.75 15.81
CA LYS A 945 36.97 17.16 15.31
C LYS A 945 38.06 16.95 16.37
N PRO A 946 39.23 16.40 15.99
CA PRO A 946 40.36 16.21 16.91
C PRO A 946 40.98 17.54 17.33
N THR A 947 41.59 17.53 18.52
CA THR A 947 42.58 18.55 18.90
C THR A 947 43.83 18.46 18.00
N LYS A 948 44.54 19.58 17.78
CA LYS A 948 45.72 19.65 16.88
C LYS A 948 46.78 18.56 17.16
N ILE A 949 46.96 18.17 18.42
CA ILE A 949 47.92 17.16 18.88
C ILE A 949 47.49 15.73 18.49
N LYS A 950 46.22 15.37 18.74
CA LYS A 950 45.65 14.06 18.35
C LYS A 950 45.61 13.89 16.82
N LYS A 951 45.43 14.99 16.07
CA LYS A 951 45.45 15.00 14.60
C LYS A 951 46.80 14.57 14.03
N ALA A 952 47.91 15.06 14.59
CA ALA A 952 49.27 14.69 14.16
C ALA A 952 49.60 13.22 14.47
N LEU A 953 49.28 12.75 15.68
CA LEU A 953 49.50 11.36 16.12
C LEU A 953 48.68 10.36 15.28
N ALA A 954 47.39 10.64 15.04
CA ALA A 954 46.54 9.81 14.20
C ALA A 954 47.03 9.76 12.75
N TYR A 955 47.47 10.90 12.19
CA TYR A 955 47.99 10.95 10.81
C TYR A 955 49.29 10.15 10.64
N PHE A 956 50.14 10.08 11.68
CA PHE A 956 51.41 9.34 11.64
C PHE A 956 51.24 7.84 11.92
N LEU A 957 50.37 7.46 12.86
CA LEU A 957 50.16 6.05 13.25
C LEU A 957 49.21 5.29 12.32
N THR A 958 48.24 5.96 11.69
CA THR A 958 47.23 5.30 10.84
C THR A 958 47.86 4.58 9.63
N PRO A 959 48.80 5.17 8.87
CA PRO A 959 49.47 4.46 7.76
C PRO A 959 50.28 3.24 8.22
N LEU A 960 50.95 3.33 9.38
CA LEU A 960 51.74 2.23 9.96
C LEU A 960 50.83 1.08 10.43
N TYR A 961 49.75 1.41 11.14
CA TYR A 961 48.72 0.47 11.59
C TYR A 961 48.02 -0.24 10.42
N MET A 962 47.68 0.51 9.37
CA MET A 962 47.07 -0.01 8.14
C MET A 962 47.97 -0.95 7.34
N LYS A 963 49.29 -0.76 7.41
CA LYS A 963 50.28 -1.63 6.78
C LYS A 963 50.48 -2.92 7.58
N LEU A 964 50.54 -2.83 8.92
CA LEU A 964 50.69 -3.98 9.83
C LEU A 964 49.47 -4.93 9.79
N LEU A 965 48.25 -4.39 9.72
CA LEU A 965 47.01 -5.19 9.76
C LEU A 965 46.48 -5.68 8.40
N LYS A 966 47.20 -5.42 7.30
CA LYS A 966 46.80 -5.82 5.94
C LYS A 966 45.35 -5.41 5.58
N ILE A 967 44.96 -4.19 5.95
CA ILE A 967 43.59 -3.68 5.75
C ILE A 967 43.30 -3.50 4.23
N PRO A 968 42.16 -4.01 3.70
CA PRO A 968 41.74 -3.81 2.32
C PRO A 968 41.64 -2.33 1.89
N SER A 969 41.88 -2.04 0.61
CA SER A 969 41.94 -0.68 0.05
C SER A 969 40.71 0.20 0.31
N LEU A 970 39.49 -0.38 0.26
CA LEU A 970 38.26 0.35 0.56
C LEU A 970 38.23 0.84 2.01
N TYR A 971 38.51 -0.03 2.97
CA TYR A 971 38.55 0.35 4.38
C TYR A 971 39.71 1.30 4.67
N ARG A 972 40.82 1.17 3.94
CA ARG A 972 41.91 2.15 4.00
C ARG A 972 41.44 3.54 3.60
N LYS A 973 40.72 3.69 2.48
CA LYS A 973 40.14 4.99 2.06
C LYS A 973 39.19 5.54 3.12
N ILE A 974 38.28 4.71 3.63
CA ILE A 974 37.31 5.10 4.67
C ILE A 974 38.04 5.60 5.92
N LEU A 975 38.98 4.83 6.45
CA LEU A 975 39.72 5.18 7.65
C LEU A 975 40.69 6.35 7.43
N GLN A 976 41.22 6.57 6.23
CA GLN A 976 42.00 7.78 5.91
C GLN A 976 41.12 9.03 5.92
N HIS A 977 39.90 8.93 5.39
CA HIS A 977 38.93 10.02 5.40
C HIS A 977 38.41 10.32 6.82
N CYS A 978 37.98 9.30 7.56
CA CYS A 978 37.55 9.41 8.95
C CYS A 978 38.71 9.85 9.86
N GLY A 979 39.90 9.31 9.63
CA GLY A 979 41.18 9.68 10.23
C GLY A 979 41.10 10.09 11.69
N SER A 980 41.50 11.32 11.94
CA SER A 980 41.63 11.91 13.28
C SER A 980 40.29 12.33 13.92
N ARG A 981 39.16 12.25 13.20
CA ARG A 981 37.80 12.59 13.70
C ARG A 981 37.19 11.53 14.63
N MET A 982 37.81 10.35 14.73
CA MET A 982 37.28 9.22 15.51
C MET A 982 37.56 9.25 17.02
N ILE A 983 38.21 10.29 17.58
CA ILE A 983 38.98 10.15 18.84
C ILE A 983 38.42 10.94 20.06
N SER A 984 37.35 11.73 19.95
CA SER A 984 36.64 12.23 21.15
C SER A 984 35.43 13.12 20.82
N PHE A 985 34.37 13.01 21.62
CA PHE A 985 33.39 14.08 21.83
C PHE A 985 34.11 15.35 22.28
N LYS A 986 33.69 16.53 21.79
CA LYS A 986 34.38 17.79 22.09
C LYS A 986 34.16 18.21 23.54
N ARG A 987 33.02 17.82 24.10
CA ARG A 987 32.62 18.01 25.50
C ARG A 987 32.00 16.71 26.03
N ASN A 988 32.21 16.41 27.31
CA ASN A 988 31.68 15.20 27.97
C ASN A 988 30.15 15.27 28.22
N ASN A 989 29.44 16.13 27.51
CA ASN A 989 27.99 16.27 27.58
C ASN A 989 27.32 16.35 26.20
N GLU A 990 28.07 16.12 25.12
CA GLU A 990 27.55 15.99 23.76
C GLU A 990 27.20 14.51 23.48
N PHE A 991 26.00 14.26 22.96
CA PHE A 991 25.45 12.94 22.77
C PHE A 991 25.02 12.69 21.32
N LEU A 992 25.19 11.45 20.88
CA LEU A 992 24.53 10.92 19.68
C LEU A 992 23.11 10.50 20.04
N ILE A 993 22.11 11.06 19.35
CA ILE A 993 20.70 10.70 19.54
C ILE A 993 20.33 9.62 18.52
N ASN A 994 20.06 8.40 18.98
CA ASN A 994 19.58 7.29 18.18
C ASN A 994 18.10 7.05 18.48
N ILE A 995 17.30 6.88 17.44
CA ILE A 995 15.89 6.52 17.55
C ILE A 995 15.65 5.24 16.77
N ASN A 996 15.15 4.23 17.47
CA ASN A 996 14.80 2.92 16.93
C ASN A 996 13.30 2.67 17.14
N ILE A 997 12.59 2.37 16.05
CA ILE A 997 11.17 2.04 16.10
C ILE A 997 11.05 0.62 15.57
N ARG A 998 10.81 -0.35 16.46
CA ARG A 998 10.71 -1.75 16.06
C ARG A 998 9.46 -1.98 15.21
N SER A 999 9.55 -2.84 14.22
CA SER A 999 8.42 -3.17 13.32
C SER A 999 7.19 -3.66 14.10
N ASN A 1000 7.43 -4.48 15.13
CA ASN A 1000 6.38 -4.98 16.01
C ASN A 1000 5.73 -3.92 16.91
N PHE A 1001 6.31 -2.73 17.04
CA PHE A 1001 5.69 -1.63 17.80
C PHE A 1001 4.45 -1.08 17.08
N ILE A 1002 4.55 -0.94 15.77
CA ILE A 1002 3.49 -0.39 14.90
C ILE A 1002 2.52 -1.50 14.47
N ASP A 1003 3.04 -2.68 14.14
CA ASP A 1003 2.18 -3.80 13.74
C ASP A 1003 1.35 -4.30 14.94
N SER A 1004 0.07 -4.59 14.69
CA SER A 1004 -0.89 -5.12 15.67
C SER A 1004 -1.09 -6.64 15.57
N SER A 1005 -0.43 -7.30 14.61
CA SER A 1005 -0.53 -8.76 14.45
C SER A 1005 -0.12 -9.49 15.75
N ASN A 1006 -0.97 -10.41 16.20
CA ASN A 1006 -0.69 -11.24 17.37
C ASN A 1006 0.25 -12.38 16.97
N LYS A 1007 1.34 -12.56 17.72
CA LYS A 1007 2.25 -13.69 17.54
C LYS A 1007 1.64 -14.98 18.10
N SER A 1008 2.04 -16.11 17.54
CA SER A 1008 1.64 -17.45 18.02
C SER A 1008 1.99 -17.63 19.49
N LEU A 1009 1.02 -18.10 20.28
CA LEU A 1009 1.18 -18.48 21.69
C LEU A 1009 1.77 -19.90 21.85
N GLU A 1010 2.22 -20.50 20.76
CA GLU A 1010 2.80 -21.85 20.74
C GLU A 1010 4.23 -21.84 20.19
N PHE A 1011 5.11 -22.66 20.78
CA PHE A 1011 6.47 -22.94 20.33
C PHE A 1011 6.80 -24.41 20.56
N CYS A 1012 7.29 -25.09 19.52
CA CYS A 1012 7.56 -26.53 19.53
C CYS A 1012 6.34 -27.40 19.88
N GLY A 1013 5.12 -26.91 19.64
CA GLY A 1013 3.87 -27.58 20.00
C GLY A 1013 3.48 -27.44 21.49
N LEU A 1014 4.18 -26.59 22.25
CA LEU A 1014 3.87 -26.28 23.65
C LEU A 1014 3.37 -24.84 23.79
N SER A 1015 2.45 -24.62 24.72
CA SER A 1015 1.95 -23.28 25.04
C SER A 1015 3.04 -22.45 25.72
N THR A 1016 3.24 -21.22 25.26
CA THR A 1016 4.20 -20.27 25.85
C THR A 1016 3.56 -19.51 27.01
N LYS A 1017 4.27 -19.38 28.14
CA LYS A 1017 3.88 -18.52 29.26
C LYS A 1017 4.45 -17.12 29.08
N SER A 1018 3.67 -16.12 29.50
CA SER A 1018 4.18 -14.76 29.64
C SER A 1018 5.24 -14.72 30.73
N ILE A 1019 6.31 -13.98 30.48
CA ILE A 1019 7.38 -13.77 31.45
C ILE A 1019 7.45 -12.28 31.73
N ASP A 1020 7.19 -11.90 32.98
CA ASP A 1020 7.37 -10.51 33.40
C ASP A 1020 8.86 -10.16 33.39
N GLY A 1021 9.20 -9.02 32.76
CA GLY A 1021 10.51 -8.39 32.95
C GLY A 1021 11.66 -8.88 32.08
N ASN A 1022 11.49 -8.93 30.75
CA ASN A 1022 12.64 -8.90 29.81
C ASN A 1022 13.26 -7.48 29.73
N LYS A 1023 13.53 -6.85 30.89
CA LYS A 1023 14.09 -5.51 30.97
C LYS A 1023 15.60 -5.59 31.20
N TYR A 1024 16.37 -5.24 30.19
CA TYR A 1024 17.83 -5.17 30.24
C TYR A 1024 18.33 -3.93 29.53
N ASP A 1025 19.57 -3.55 29.77
CA ASP A 1025 20.17 -2.43 29.07
C ASP A 1025 20.27 -2.75 27.56
N LEU A 1026 19.61 -1.95 26.72
CA LEU A 1026 19.64 -2.11 25.26
C LEU A 1026 21.00 -1.68 24.68
N LEU A 1027 21.52 -0.53 25.15
CA LEU A 1027 22.85 -0.02 24.83
C LEU A 1027 23.50 0.59 26.08
N SER A 1028 24.55 -0.04 26.59
CA SER A 1028 25.35 0.47 27.72
C SER A 1028 26.58 1.26 27.25
N ILE A 1029 26.37 2.34 26.50
CA ILE A 1029 27.44 3.17 25.92
C ILE A 1029 27.28 4.61 26.40
N ASP A 1030 28.34 5.18 26.97
CA ASP A 1030 28.35 6.58 27.39
C ASP A 1030 28.24 7.51 26.17
N TYR A 1031 27.54 8.64 26.34
CA TYR A 1031 27.36 9.66 25.29
C TYR A 1031 26.54 9.21 24.07
N ILE A 1032 25.84 8.08 24.19
CA ILE A 1032 24.77 7.68 23.28
C ILE A 1032 23.45 7.74 24.04
N PHE A 1033 22.50 8.48 23.47
CA PHE A 1033 21.11 8.45 23.88
C PHE A 1033 20.35 7.60 22.87
N GLU A 1034 19.78 6.48 23.30
CA GLU A 1034 18.91 5.66 22.47
C GLU A 1034 17.47 5.70 22.99
N ALA A 1035 16.54 6.06 22.11
CA ALA A 1035 15.10 5.90 22.32
C ALA A 1035 14.60 4.74 21.45
N SER A 1036 14.15 3.67 22.08
CA SER A 1036 13.63 2.47 21.43
C SER A 1036 12.14 2.30 21.74
N PHE A 1037 11.31 2.28 20.69
CA PHE A 1037 9.90 1.95 20.77
C PHE A 1037 9.72 0.45 20.54
N ILE A 1038 9.27 -0.27 21.57
CA ILE A 1038 9.17 -1.73 21.58
C ILE A 1038 7.78 -2.19 22.04
N ARG A 1039 7.27 -3.27 21.46
CA ARG A 1039 6.07 -3.97 21.93
C ARG A 1039 6.51 -5.30 22.53
N ASP A 1040 6.10 -5.57 23.76
CA ASP A 1040 6.27 -6.87 24.40
C ASP A 1040 5.40 -7.88 23.65
N ALA A 1041 6.03 -8.95 23.16
CA ALA A 1041 5.37 -9.97 22.36
C ALA A 1041 4.38 -10.82 23.16
N ASN A 1042 4.55 -10.93 24.48
CA ASN A 1042 3.75 -11.79 25.35
C ASN A 1042 2.62 -10.99 26.02
N THR A 1043 2.93 -9.78 26.52
CA THR A 1043 1.96 -8.95 27.25
C THR A 1043 1.23 -7.95 26.35
N ASN A 1044 1.69 -7.78 25.10
CA ASN A 1044 1.18 -6.78 24.16
C ASN A 1044 1.43 -5.32 24.60
N ILE A 1045 2.17 -5.11 25.70
CA ILE A 1045 2.43 -3.77 26.25
C ILE A 1045 3.48 -3.05 25.40
N ARG A 1046 3.20 -1.78 25.10
CA ARG A 1046 4.11 -0.90 24.36
C ARG A 1046 4.96 -0.07 25.31
N HIS A 1047 6.26 -0.13 25.12
CA HIS A 1047 7.24 0.60 25.92
C HIS A 1047 8.03 1.60 25.08
N LEU A 1048 8.35 2.74 25.69
CA LEU A 1048 9.48 3.58 25.33
C LEU A 1048 10.64 3.22 26.26
N VAL A 1049 11.74 2.76 25.67
CA VAL A 1049 12.98 2.48 26.40
C VAL A 1049 13.98 3.58 26.09
N ILE A 1050 14.45 4.26 27.13
CA ILE A 1050 15.51 5.26 27.01
C ILE A 1050 16.78 4.67 27.61
N SER A 1051 17.82 4.50 26.78
CA SER A 1051 19.14 4.04 27.21
C SER A 1051 20.17 5.15 27.07
N ALA A 1052 20.74 5.60 28.19
CA ALA A 1052 21.77 6.64 28.23
C ALA A 1052 22.47 6.67 29.60
N ASN A 1053 23.69 7.19 29.67
CA ASN A 1053 24.39 7.50 30.93
C ASN A 1053 23.86 8.77 31.62
N LEU A 1054 22.54 8.82 31.79
CA LEU A 1054 21.77 9.88 32.44
C LEU A 1054 21.13 9.36 33.73
N LYS A 1055 20.85 10.24 34.69
CA LYS A 1055 20.11 9.89 35.91
C LYS A 1055 18.77 9.22 35.56
N PRO A 1056 18.37 8.10 36.22
CA PRO A 1056 17.10 7.41 35.93
C PRO A 1056 15.88 8.34 35.97
N VAL A 1057 15.80 9.18 36.99
CA VAL A 1057 14.74 10.19 37.16
C VAL A 1057 14.65 11.15 35.96
N PHE A 1058 15.78 11.48 35.34
CA PHE A 1058 15.80 12.34 34.17
C PHE A 1058 15.34 11.62 32.90
N ARG A 1059 15.67 10.33 32.74
CA ARG A 1059 15.13 9.50 31.64
C ARG A 1059 13.62 9.31 31.78
N GLU A 1060 13.12 9.12 32.99
CA GLU A 1060 11.68 9.08 33.27
C GLU A 1060 11.02 10.41 32.93
N LYS A 1061 11.61 11.54 33.31
CA LYS A 1061 11.13 12.88 32.94
C LYS A 1061 11.00 13.05 31.42
N ILE A 1062 11.97 12.59 30.64
CA ILE A 1062 11.89 12.62 29.16
C ILE A 1062 10.71 11.78 28.67
N THR A 1063 10.46 10.62 29.27
CA THR A 1063 9.29 9.80 28.90
C THR A 1063 7.98 10.50 29.27
N GLN A 1064 7.90 11.11 30.44
CA GLN A 1064 6.70 11.86 30.85
C GLN A 1064 6.41 13.01 29.87
N GLU A 1065 7.44 13.69 29.40
CA GLU A 1065 7.30 14.73 28.38
C GLU A 1065 6.80 14.17 27.03
N VAL A 1066 7.29 13.00 26.61
CA VAL A 1066 6.77 12.29 25.42
C VAL A 1066 5.27 12.01 25.55
N ILE A 1067 4.86 11.47 26.70
CA ILE A 1067 3.46 11.15 27.00
C ILE A 1067 2.63 12.44 27.07
N GLN A 1068 3.16 13.50 27.68
CA GLN A 1068 2.51 14.80 27.76
C GLN A 1068 2.27 15.40 26.37
N ILE A 1069 3.28 15.39 25.49
CA ILE A 1069 3.13 15.84 24.10
C ILE A 1069 2.02 15.04 23.41
N MET A 1070 2.01 13.71 23.54
CA MET A 1070 0.93 12.87 22.97
C MET A 1070 -0.44 13.19 23.58
N ASN A 1071 -0.52 13.47 24.87
CA ASN A 1071 -1.76 13.80 25.57
C ASN A 1071 -2.30 15.19 25.22
N THR A 1072 -1.44 16.13 24.84
CA THR A 1072 -1.88 17.45 24.33
C THR A 1072 -2.48 17.39 22.93
N LEU A 1073 -2.31 16.29 22.21
CA LEU A 1073 -2.99 16.08 20.94
C LEU A 1073 -4.48 15.85 21.23
N GLU A 1074 -5.32 16.68 20.62
CA GLU A 1074 -6.77 16.64 20.80
C GLU A 1074 -7.32 15.25 20.44
N LEU A 1075 -8.01 14.62 21.39
CA LEU A 1075 -8.98 13.58 21.09
C LEU A 1075 -10.26 14.29 20.73
N ASP A 1076 -10.87 13.95 19.60
CA ASP A 1076 -12.27 14.28 19.43
C ASP A 1076 -13.02 13.56 20.57
N ASN A 1077 -13.82 14.29 21.32
CA ASN A 1077 -14.61 13.77 22.43
C ASN A 1077 -15.51 12.58 22.02
N HIS A 1078 -15.74 12.35 20.74
CA HIS A 1078 -16.47 11.19 20.21
C HIS A 1078 -15.67 9.88 20.12
N SER A 1079 -14.34 9.90 20.32
CA SER A 1079 -13.49 8.70 20.20
C SER A 1079 -13.25 7.96 21.53
N VAL A 1080 -13.36 8.66 22.67
CA VAL A 1080 -13.10 8.11 24.02
C VAL A 1080 -14.24 7.23 24.54
N GLU A 1081 -15.50 7.52 24.17
CA GLU A 1081 -16.65 6.70 24.61
C GLU A 1081 -16.68 5.31 23.95
N SER A 1082 -16.09 5.16 22.76
CA SER A 1082 -16.02 3.87 22.05
C SER A 1082 -14.92 2.93 22.58
N THR A 1083 -13.95 3.47 23.32
CA THR A 1083 -12.81 2.72 23.88
C THR A 1083 -12.95 2.43 25.36
N LYS A 1084 -13.52 3.35 26.16
CA LYS A 1084 -13.82 3.08 27.59
C LYS A 1084 -14.87 1.99 27.81
N THR A 1085 -15.81 1.83 26.89
CA THR A 1085 -16.86 0.79 27.00
C THR A 1085 -16.39 -0.63 26.68
N LYS A 1086 -15.15 -0.82 26.18
CA LYS A 1086 -14.62 -2.15 25.84
C LYS A 1086 -13.52 -2.69 26.75
N SER A 1087 -12.91 -1.87 27.61
CA SER A 1087 -11.81 -2.32 28.49
C SER A 1087 -12.17 -2.48 29.97
N GLU A 1088 -13.32 -1.98 30.43
CA GLU A 1088 -13.69 -2.02 31.87
C GLU A 1088 -14.88 -2.93 32.21
N GLN A 1089 -15.29 -3.86 31.32
CA GLN A 1089 -16.42 -4.78 31.58
C GLN A 1089 -16.09 -6.29 31.53
N ALA A 1090 -14.82 -6.67 31.65
CA ALA A 1090 -14.46 -8.07 31.90
C ALA A 1090 -13.64 -8.18 33.19
N GLU A 1091 -14.25 -8.82 34.19
CA GLU A 1091 -13.66 -9.31 35.44
C GLU A 1091 -13.58 -8.34 36.62
N SER A 1092 -14.73 -8.12 37.27
CA SER A 1092 -14.81 -8.28 38.73
C SER A 1092 -16.25 -8.52 39.22
N LEU A 1093 -16.41 -9.67 39.89
CA LEU A 1093 -17.38 -9.97 40.95
C LEU A 1093 -18.87 -10.13 40.59
N GLN A 1094 -19.34 -11.39 40.53
CA GLN A 1094 -20.13 -11.99 41.64
C GLN A 1094 -20.45 -13.48 41.43
N PHE A 1095 -19.67 -14.30 42.14
CA PHE A 1095 -20.01 -15.44 43.03
C PHE A 1095 -21.25 -16.36 42.79
N ILE A 1096 -20.94 -17.67 42.89
CA ILE A 1096 -21.66 -18.77 43.58
C ILE A 1096 -22.95 -19.27 42.91
N ASN A 1097 -22.81 -20.34 42.12
CA ASN A 1097 -23.26 -21.69 42.47
C ASN A 1097 -22.73 -22.70 41.44
#